data_AF-A0A1R2BSQ5-F1
#
_entry.id   AF-A0A1R2BSQ5-F1
#
_cell.length_a   1.000
_cell.length_b   1.000
_cell.length_c   1.000
_cell.angle_alpha   90.00
_cell.angle_beta   90.00
_cell.angle_gamma   90.00
#
_symmetry.space_group_name_H-M   'P 1'
#
loop_
_entity.id
_entity.type
_entity.pdbx_description
1 polymer ?
#
loop_
_entity_poly.entity_id
_entity_poly.type
_entity_poly.pdbx_seq_one_letter_code
_entity_poly.pdbx_strand_id
1 'polypeptide(L)'
;MKSILIALILAIGVFGGEALSQQIDSVMTMEWSVLDSEWIQIHLLCKVQLGYCSIGLRSSMTDCDMFAALSDGENVSLIDYWSRDHGTPRDDITEGGSEDIKYVSGGLDNSGNIDVTFKRKLNTGDKYDQEILLDNRGNICWGYRNNRKGWTEHTEYGDAGFVWATTKDNMYFSSSKESKYNHGVAMSVGWSCLAVIGIFASRYFKYTSWWIYVHVIPLLTASLITIISSSLLFKDDKYSTESMSEKTFDHSRLGMIMSSIVISQCIFGVMYSYFKIFTKNVQALTILARAHKVIGYALLIVGLINCLKGWEIYHGKAGLPLTILGYIIAVLGFAGFEIYQIFFKNRRLPASSKLPIITHSVAMEMIANGSKLMFADDMVLDVGGFILSHPGGSFMITECLGEDTGKYMVGCSSYGGAILPYTHTDKAFSYFKNFAIGCIPTPDGYLHSPTNSSQSTMQFTLVSKKFLNESTFLIHLKSDEFKMASQCQDPSWIGKHFMVLHSSRFKTVRRYYSTMFVDLIEWSAELGLTQRAERTDDGYVKFIYKVYPGGYMTNHMNSLKTGEVLDIKGPFGPGLMLSKMDGNYLAFGGGTGLVPFLDLIYYAWKIGCNEDKFKLTVFAFFRSWKDGFALDILEKMRDYIKPPWLQVHILLDDNSEQMKQIPELVKSHLEKEVTSAWICGPSGFNRYYHGFLLKNGVEKRKIIMM
;
A
#
# COMPACT_ATOMS: atom_id res chain seq x y z
N MET A 1 45.19 -82.32 -2.92
CA MET A 1 45.18 -83.62 -2.25
C MET A 1 44.87 -83.38 -0.77
N LYS A 2 43.69 -83.84 -0.34
CA LYS A 2 43.30 -84.27 1.02
C LYS A 2 43.90 -83.54 2.24
N SER A 3 43.00 -82.83 2.91
CA SER A 3 42.46 -83.21 4.24
C SER A 3 43.20 -82.84 5.53
N ILE A 4 42.50 -81.98 6.29
CA ILE A 4 42.07 -82.15 7.70
C ILE A 4 43.15 -82.00 8.78
N LEU A 5 43.05 -80.88 9.51
CA LEU A 5 43.07 -80.93 10.97
C LEU A 5 42.02 -79.94 11.53
N ILE A 6 40.97 -80.51 12.11
CA ILE A 6 39.99 -79.85 12.98
C ILE A 6 40.45 -80.17 14.41
N ALA A 7 40.49 -79.18 15.31
CA ALA A 7 39.69 -79.19 16.55
C ALA A 7 40.06 -78.09 17.56
N LEU A 8 39.00 -77.37 17.95
CA LEU A 8 38.67 -76.83 19.28
C LEU A 8 39.30 -75.51 19.77
N ILE A 9 38.64 -74.42 19.36
CA ILE A 9 37.76 -73.57 20.20
C ILE A 9 38.03 -73.60 21.72
N LEU A 10 38.45 -72.44 22.22
CA LEU A 10 38.03 -71.93 23.52
C LEU A 10 37.38 -70.56 23.28
N ALA A 11 36.05 -70.55 23.40
CA ALA A 11 35.23 -69.38 23.30
C ALA A 11 35.42 -68.52 24.55
N ILE A 12 35.91 -67.29 24.36
CA ILE A 12 35.57 -66.16 25.23
C ILE A 12 34.71 -65.26 24.35
N GLY A 13 33.41 -65.25 24.62
CA GLY A 13 32.49 -64.30 24.02
C GLY A 13 32.88 -62.90 24.49
N VAL A 14 33.40 -62.09 23.56
CA VAL A 14 33.46 -60.64 23.73
C VAL A 14 32.34 -60.09 22.86
N PHE A 15 31.28 -59.60 23.51
CA PHE A 15 30.37 -58.64 22.91
C PHE A 15 31.22 -57.40 22.56
N GLY A 16 31.69 -57.31 21.33
CA GLY A 16 32.31 -56.12 20.78
C GLY A 16 31.46 -55.67 19.60
N GLY A 17 30.75 -54.55 19.75
CA GLY A 17 30.00 -53.94 18.65
C GLY A 17 30.90 -53.66 17.43
N GLU A 18 30.30 -53.58 16.25
CA GLU A 18 31.01 -53.18 15.02
C GLU A 18 31.62 -51.79 15.21
N ALA A 19 32.92 -51.62 14.95
CA ALA A 19 33.55 -50.32 14.96
C ALA A 19 33.14 -49.54 13.71
N LEU A 20 32.53 -48.37 13.91
CA LEU A 20 32.08 -47.46 12.87
C LEU A 20 33.02 -46.27 12.80
N SER A 21 33.28 -45.74 11.60
CA SER A 21 34.24 -44.65 11.37
C SER A 21 33.63 -43.59 10.46
N GLN A 22 33.62 -42.34 10.92
CA GLN A 22 33.13 -41.19 10.17
C GLN A 22 34.20 -40.12 10.08
N GLN A 23 34.57 -39.77 8.85
CA GLN A 23 35.40 -38.61 8.59
C GLN A 23 34.57 -37.33 8.78
N ILE A 24 34.96 -36.47 9.72
CA ILE A 24 34.27 -35.21 10.01
C ILE A 24 34.71 -34.14 9.01
N ASP A 25 36.02 -34.03 8.79
CA ASP A 25 36.59 -33.17 7.76
C ASP A 25 37.97 -33.69 7.30
N SER A 26 38.78 -32.85 6.64
CA SER A 26 40.12 -33.26 6.17
C SER A 26 41.14 -33.55 7.29
N VAL A 27 40.87 -33.09 8.52
CA VAL A 27 41.77 -33.10 9.69
C VAL A 27 41.28 -34.08 10.76
N MET A 28 39.98 -34.21 10.96
CA MET A 28 39.35 -34.94 12.06
C MET A 28 38.51 -36.12 11.56
N THR A 29 38.74 -37.28 12.16
CA THR A 29 37.96 -38.52 11.98
C THR A 29 37.55 -39.03 13.36
N MET A 30 36.29 -39.46 13.48
CA MET A 30 35.77 -40.04 14.70
C MET A 30 35.30 -41.46 14.44
N GLU A 31 35.75 -42.38 15.26
CA GLU A 31 35.31 -43.77 15.25
C GLU A 31 34.63 -44.10 16.58
N TRP A 32 33.62 -44.95 16.56
CA TRP A 32 32.96 -45.37 17.79
C TRP A 32 32.50 -46.82 17.72
N SER A 33 32.39 -47.44 18.89
CA SER A 33 31.75 -48.73 19.07
C SER A 33 30.89 -48.71 20.32
N VAL A 34 29.66 -49.20 20.20
CA VAL A 34 28.76 -49.39 21.35
C VAL A 34 29.20 -50.66 22.06
N LEU A 35 29.60 -50.54 23.32
CA LEU A 35 30.14 -51.67 24.09
C LEU A 35 29.03 -52.51 24.72
N ASP A 36 28.04 -51.84 25.31
CA ASP A 36 26.88 -52.42 25.98
C ASP A 36 25.72 -51.40 26.04
N SER A 37 24.70 -51.65 26.86
CA SER A 37 23.55 -50.75 27.02
C SER A 37 23.85 -49.46 27.79
N GLU A 38 25.06 -49.29 28.33
CA GLU A 38 25.45 -48.15 29.17
C GLU A 38 26.62 -47.36 28.60
N TRP A 39 27.53 -47.98 27.85
CA TRP A 39 28.81 -47.38 27.45
C TRP A 39 29.02 -47.34 25.93
N ILE A 40 29.55 -46.20 25.49
CA ILE A 40 30.10 -46.01 24.14
C ILE A 40 31.61 -45.77 24.24
N GLN A 41 32.37 -46.41 23.35
CA GLN A 41 33.79 -46.15 23.16
C GLN A 41 33.97 -45.25 21.94
N ILE A 42 34.73 -44.17 22.10
CA ILE A 42 35.00 -43.18 21.06
C ILE A 42 36.51 -43.12 20.83
N HIS A 43 36.90 -43.14 19.57
CA HIS A 43 38.26 -43.01 19.08
C HIS A 43 38.35 -41.76 18.21
N LEU A 44 39.11 -40.76 18.66
CA LEU A 44 39.26 -39.47 18.01
C LEU A 44 40.64 -39.38 17.35
N LEU A 45 40.64 -39.31 16.02
CA LEU A 45 41.83 -39.17 15.18
C LEU A 45 41.89 -37.76 14.61
N CYS A 46 42.94 -37.02 14.93
CA CYS A 46 43.04 -35.60 14.64
C CYS A 46 44.43 -35.23 14.17
N LYS A 47 44.57 -34.73 12.93
CA LYS A 47 45.84 -34.25 12.34
C LYS A 47 46.31 -32.90 12.93
N VAL A 48 46.41 -32.83 14.24
CA VAL A 48 46.81 -31.68 15.05
C VAL A 48 47.98 -32.12 15.92
N GLN A 49 49.12 -31.41 15.79
CA GLN A 49 50.34 -31.78 16.52
C GLN A 49 50.50 -30.99 17.82
N LEU A 50 50.19 -29.69 17.77
CA LEU A 50 50.30 -28.76 18.89
C LEU A 50 48.99 -27.96 18.96
N GLY A 51 48.22 -28.06 20.04
CA GLY A 51 46.93 -27.38 20.17
C GLY A 51 45.82 -28.29 20.68
N TYR A 52 44.68 -28.35 19.99
CA TYR A 52 43.55 -29.18 20.45
C TYR A 52 42.57 -29.59 19.35
N CYS A 53 41.79 -30.62 19.64
CA CYS A 53 40.59 -31.05 18.94
C CYS A 53 39.43 -31.24 19.90
N SER A 54 38.26 -30.69 19.59
CA SER A 54 37.06 -30.79 20.44
C SER A 54 35.83 -31.18 19.63
N ILE A 55 34.97 -32.00 20.24
CA ILE A 55 33.62 -32.32 19.76
C ILE A 55 32.63 -31.89 20.83
N GLY A 56 31.57 -31.21 20.40
CA GLY A 56 30.39 -30.95 21.22
C GLY A 56 29.18 -31.71 20.71
N LEU A 57 28.30 -32.14 21.62
CA LEU A 57 27.12 -32.96 21.33
C LEU A 57 25.87 -32.16 20.90
N ARG A 58 26.05 -30.87 20.58
CA ARG A 58 25.02 -29.97 20.01
C ARG A 58 25.47 -29.31 18.72
N SER A 59 24.53 -28.61 18.07
CA SER A 59 24.77 -27.83 16.85
C SER A 59 25.52 -26.50 17.07
N SER A 60 25.73 -26.07 18.31
CA SER A 60 26.42 -24.83 18.69
C SER A 60 27.11 -25.02 20.04
N MET A 61 28.13 -24.21 20.35
CA MET A 61 28.82 -24.16 21.64
C MET A 61 27.95 -23.60 22.78
N THR A 62 26.77 -23.03 22.49
CA THR A 62 25.87 -22.53 23.54
C THR A 62 25.14 -23.69 24.20
N ASP A 63 25.23 -23.76 25.53
CA ASP A 63 24.69 -24.83 26.38
C ASP A 63 25.11 -26.23 25.90
N CYS A 64 26.39 -26.40 25.57
CA CYS A 64 26.91 -27.61 24.92
C CYS A 64 27.83 -28.42 25.84
N ASP A 65 27.51 -29.70 25.95
CA ASP A 65 28.39 -30.77 26.41
C ASP A 65 29.49 -30.99 25.37
N MET A 66 30.75 -30.95 25.79
CA MET A 66 31.91 -31.00 24.92
C MET A 66 33.04 -31.80 25.53
N PHE A 67 33.70 -32.61 24.72
CA PHE A 67 34.97 -33.24 25.09
C PHE A 67 36.08 -32.76 24.18
N ALA A 68 37.25 -32.49 24.76
CA ALA A 68 38.40 -32.01 24.02
C ALA A 68 39.69 -32.71 24.39
N ALA A 69 40.46 -33.04 23.36
CA ALA A 69 41.82 -33.55 23.45
C ALA A 69 42.80 -32.41 23.15
N LEU A 70 43.60 -32.03 24.13
CA LEU A 70 44.62 -30.98 24.01
C LEU A 70 46.00 -31.63 23.94
N SER A 71 46.81 -31.25 22.95
CA SER A 71 48.20 -31.69 22.78
C SER A 71 49.17 -30.55 23.07
N ASP A 72 50.14 -30.78 23.95
CA ASP A 72 51.30 -29.90 24.17
C ASP A 72 52.51 -30.25 23.27
N GLY A 73 52.36 -31.27 22.42
CA GLY A 73 53.40 -31.81 21.55
C GLY A 73 54.16 -33.01 22.13
N GLU A 74 53.97 -33.34 23.41
CA GLU A 74 54.55 -34.51 24.09
C GLU A 74 53.46 -35.41 24.67
N ASN A 75 52.39 -34.83 25.23
CA ASN A 75 51.27 -35.52 25.85
C ASN A 75 49.92 -34.98 25.34
N VAL A 76 48.88 -35.81 25.45
CA VAL A 76 47.50 -35.43 25.19
C VAL A 76 46.68 -35.49 26.48
N SER A 77 46.08 -34.37 26.88
CA SER A 77 45.10 -34.31 27.96
C SER A 77 43.69 -34.32 27.38
N LEU A 78 42.88 -35.27 27.84
CA LEU A 78 41.45 -35.35 27.51
C LEU A 78 40.65 -34.75 28.67
N ILE A 79 39.78 -33.79 28.37
CA ILE A 79 39.04 -33.03 29.37
C ILE A 79 37.57 -32.93 28.95
N ASP A 80 36.69 -33.09 29.93
CA ASP A 80 35.24 -32.88 29.83
C ASP A 80 34.87 -31.42 30.12
N TYR A 81 34.13 -30.80 29.21
CA TYR A 81 33.84 -29.38 29.21
C TYR A 81 32.34 -29.13 29.07
N TRP A 82 31.87 -28.11 29.80
CA TRP A 82 30.58 -27.49 29.55
C TRP A 82 30.76 -26.08 29.00
N SER A 83 30.07 -25.79 27.90
CA SER A 83 30.10 -24.50 27.23
C SER A 83 28.75 -23.80 27.37
N ARG A 84 28.72 -22.67 28.11
CA ARG A 84 27.49 -21.86 28.27
C ARG A 84 27.17 -21.01 27.04
N ASP A 85 28.21 -20.52 26.36
CA ASP A 85 28.10 -19.62 25.21
C ASP A 85 29.26 -19.86 24.23
N HIS A 86 29.56 -18.90 23.35
CA HIS A 86 30.69 -18.99 22.42
C HIS A 86 32.04 -18.54 23.03
N GLY A 87 32.08 -18.28 24.34
CA GLY A 87 33.29 -18.00 25.09
C GLY A 87 34.13 -19.27 25.31
N THR A 88 35.21 -19.12 26.09
CA THR A 88 36.07 -20.25 26.45
C THR A 88 35.30 -21.22 27.37
N PRO A 89 35.11 -22.49 26.98
CA PRO A 89 34.45 -23.49 27.82
C PRO A 89 35.21 -23.73 29.12
N ARG A 90 34.49 -24.16 30.16
CA ARG A 90 35.05 -24.48 31.48
C ARG A 90 34.86 -25.96 31.76
N ASP A 91 35.78 -26.53 32.52
CA ASP A 91 35.75 -27.94 32.90
C ASP A 91 34.44 -28.24 33.64
N ASP A 92 33.78 -29.35 33.31
CA ASP A 92 32.42 -29.61 33.78
C ASP A 92 32.31 -29.70 35.33
N ILE A 93 33.33 -30.28 35.96
CA ILE A 93 33.49 -30.31 37.43
C ILE A 93 33.41 -28.89 38.04
N THR A 94 33.97 -27.88 37.36
CA THR A 94 33.99 -26.49 37.86
C THR A 94 32.64 -25.79 37.70
N GLU A 95 31.79 -26.31 36.81
CA GLU A 95 30.44 -25.83 36.54
C GLU A 95 29.39 -26.54 37.40
N GLY A 96 29.81 -27.58 38.14
CA GLY A 96 29.01 -28.33 39.11
C GLY A 96 28.50 -29.67 38.59
N GLY A 97 29.04 -30.15 37.46
CA GLY A 97 28.80 -31.49 36.92
C GLY A 97 29.85 -32.52 37.36
N SER A 98 29.92 -33.65 36.66
CA SER A 98 30.83 -34.78 36.89
C SER A 98 31.82 -35.00 35.75
N GLU A 99 32.90 -35.74 36.03
CA GLU A 99 33.81 -36.19 34.98
C GLU A 99 33.27 -37.49 34.39
N ASP A 100 32.73 -37.41 33.17
CA ASP A 100 32.00 -38.52 32.55
C ASP A 100 32.80 -39.25 31.46
N ILE A 101 34.05 -38.84 31.27
CA ILE A 101 35.00 -39.40 30.33
C ILE A 101 36.02 -40.31 31.04
N LYS A 102 36.18 -41.53 30.52
CA LYS A 102 37.20 -42.48 30.98
C LYS A 102 38.21 -42.75 29.87
N TYR A 103 39.44 -42.30 30.05
CA TYR A 103 40.55 -42.59 29.15
C TYR A 103 40.77 -44.11 29.04
N VAL A 104 41.02 -44.61 27.82
CA VAL A 104 41.32 -46.03 27.54
C VAL A 104 42.75 -46.21 27.06
N SER A 105 43.14 -45.53 25.98
CA SER A 105 44.45 -45.69 25.34
C SER A 105 44.71 -44.57 24.32
N GLY A 106 45.96 -44.38 23.92
CA GLY A 106 46.37 -43.41 22.88
C GLY A 106 47.20 -42.24 23.43
N GLY A 107 47.24 -41.15 22.68
CA GLY A 107 48.02 -39.95 22.94
C GLY A 107 48.39 -39.30 21.61
N LEU A 108 49.66 -39.45 21.23
CA LEU A 108 50.17 -39.00 19.93
C LEU A 108 50.51 -40.20 19.05
N ASP A 109 50.13 -40.14 17.77
CA ASP A 109 50.55 -41.11 16.76
C ASP A 109 52.05 -40.94 16.41
N ASN A 110 52.58 -41.84 15.57
CA ASN A 110 53.98 -41.78 15.12
C ASN A 110 54.32 -40.51 14.31
N SER A 111 53.32 -39.76 13.85
CA SER A 111 53.44 -38.48 13.14
C SER A 111 53.22 -37.27 14.07
N GLY A 112 53.04 -37.50 15.36
CA GLY A 112 52.79 -36.49 16.38
C GLY A 112 51.37 -35.94 16.40
N ASN A 113 50.40 -36.59 15.75
CA ASN A 113 48.99 -36.18 15.71
C ASN A 113 48.20 -36.75 16.88
N ILE A 114 47.13 -36.09 17.30
CA ILE A 114 46.21 -36.60 18.33
C ILE A 114 45.52 -37.89 17.85
N ASP A 115 45.70 -38.96 18.62
CA ASP A 115 45.09 -40.27 18.43
C ASP A 115 44.69 -40.80 19.80
N VAL A 116 43.43 -40.62 20.22
CA VAL A 116 42.99 -40.93 21.58
C VAL A 116 41.70 -41.73 21.60
N THR A 117 41.65 -42.77 22.43
CA THR A 117 40.46 -43.59 22.67
C THR A 117 40.01 -43.44 24.13
N PHE A 118 38.71 -43.21 24.31
CA PHE A 118 38.07 -43.05 25.62
C PHE A 118 36.65 -43.63 25.61
N LYS A 119 36.04 -43.74 26.79
CA LYS A 119 34.67 -44.22 26.98
C LYS A 119 33.83 -43.19 27.72
N ARG A 120 32.57 -43.06 27.32
CA ARG A 120 31.55 -42.22 27.96
C ARG A 120 30.28 -43.04 28.16
N LYS A 121 29.49 -42.75 29.19
CA LYS A 121 28.15 -43.35 29.31
C LYS A 121 27.20 -42.80 28.26
N LEU A 122 26.22 -43.60 27.86
CA LEU A 122 25.12 -43.15 27.00
C LEU A 122 24.24 -42.14 27.75
N ASN A 123 23.95 -42.40 29.03
CA ASN A 123 23.26 -41.50 29.94
C ASN A 123 24.10 -41.37 31.22
N THR A 124 24.61 -40.17 31.49
CA THR A 124 25.48 -39.87 32.63
C THR A 124 24.68 -39.50 33.87
N GLY A 125 23.47 -38.95 33.68
CA GLY A 125 22.62 -38.42 34.75
C GLY A 125 23.05 -37.03 35.23
N ASP A 126 24.06 -36.43 34.58
CA ASP A 126 24.47 -35.05 34.82
C ASP A 126 23.47 -34.07 34.19
N LYS A 127 23.32 -32.91 34.82
CA LYS A 127 22.52 -31.79 34.31
C LYS A 127 23.16 -31.10 33.10
N TYR A 128 24.49 -31.13 32.99
CA TYR A 128 25.26 -30.49 31.94
C TYR A 128 25.61 -31.44 30.79
N ASP A 129 25.34 -32.73 30.93
CA ASP A 129 25.56 -33.68 29.85
C ASP A 129 24.34 -33.93 28.98
N GLN A 130 24.62 -34.21 27.71
CA GLN A 130 23.60 -34.65 26.78
C GLN A 130 23.54 -36.19 26.70
N GLU A 131 22.34 -36.74 26.86
CA GLU A 131 22.12 -38.16 26.63
C GLU A 131 22.40 -38.52 25.15
N ILE A 132 23.23 -39.54 24.93
CA ILE A 132 23.50 -40.09 23.60
C ILE A 132 22.41 -41.11 23.28
N LEU A 133 21.45 -40.67 22.48
CA LEU A 133 20.40 -41.54 21.95
C LEU A 133 20.91 -42.27 20.69
N LEU A 134 21.16 -43.57 20.82
CA LEU A 134 21.62 -44.42 19.73
C LEU A 134 20.61 -44.48 18.58
N ASP A 135 21.12 -44.57 17.34
CA ASP A 135 20.36 -44.61 16.08
C ASP A 135 19.38 -43.44 15.85
N ASN A 136 19.45 -42.40 16.69
CA ASN A 136 18.68 -41.17 16.54
C ASN A 136 19.53 -40.06 15.91
N ARG A 137 18.89 -39.24 15.08
CA ARG A 137 19.52 -38.07 14.47
C ARG A 137 19.72 -36.95 15.48
N GLY A 138 20.99 -36.68 15.77
CA GLY A 138 21.43 -35.55 16.58
C GLY A 138 22.29 -34.58 15.79
N ASN A 139 22.96 -33.71 16.53
CA ASN A 139 23.93 -32.76 16.01
C ASN A 139 25.23 -32.89 16.75
N ILE A 140 26.33 -32.63 16.05
CA ILE A 140 27.62 -32.37 16.68
C ILE A 140 28.15 -31.03 16.18
N CYS A 141 28.91 -30.37 17.02
CA CYS A 141 29.78 -29.28 16.63
C CYS A 141 31.21 -29.71 16.89
N TRP A 142 32.14 -29.15 16.14
CA TRP A 142 33.55 -29.50 16.27
C TRP A 142 34.40 -28.27 16.05
N GLY A 143 35.60 -28.30 16.64
CA GLY A 143 36.57 -27.24 16.52
C GLY A 143 37.97 -27.76 16.76
N TYR A 144 38.94 -27.20 16.07
CA TYR A 144 40.34 -27.53 16.32
C TYR A 144 41.27 -26.36 16.05
N ARG A 145 42.45 -26.47 16.62
CA ARG A 145 43.53 -25.51 16.46
C ARG A 145 44.88 -26.24 16.44
N ASN A 146 45.68 -25.98 15.41
CA ASN A 146 47.03 -26.54 15.28
C ASN A 146 48.10 -25.45 15.48
N ASN A 147 48.22 -24.93 16.70
CA ASN A 147 49.35 -24.09 17.11
C ASN A 147 49.64 -24.15 18.62
N ARG A 148 50.78 -23.58 19.04
CA ARG A 148 51.25 -23.56 20.44
C ARG A 148 50.44 -22.66 21.41
N LYS A 149 49.34 -22.06 20.98
CA LYS A 149 48.56 -21.14 21.84
C LYS A 149 47.58 -21.86 22.79
N GLY A 150 47.48 -23.20 22.73
CA GLY A 150 46.65 -23.98 23.65
C GLY A 150 45.14 -23.71 23.49
N TRP A 151 44.40 -23.79 24.61
CA TRP A 151 42.94 -23.63 24.71
C TRP A 151 42.50 -22.17 24.47
N THR A 152 42.39 -21.81 23.20
CA THR A 152 42.09 -20.46 22.70
C THR A 152 41.22 -20.58 21.44
N GLU A 153 40.58 -19.51 20.95
CA GLU A 153 39.66 -19.54 19.78
C GLU A 153 40.16 -20.46 18.64
N HIS A 154 39.31 -21.41 18.25
CA HIS A 154 39.60 -22.41 17.22
C HIS A 154 39.97 -21.75 15.90
N THR A 155 40.83 -22.40 15.11
CA THR A 155 41.15 -21.90 13.75
C THR A 155 40.12 -22.35 12.73
N GLU A 156 39.65 -23.59 12.87
CA GLU A 156 38.60 -24.16 12.03
C GLU A 156 37.56 -24.82 12.92
N TYR A 157 36.31 -24.76 12.46
CA TYR A 157 35.14 -25.24 13.17
C TYR A 157 33.99 -25.52 12.21
N GLY A 158 33.04 -26.30 12.68
CA GLY A 158 31.81 -26.57 11.96
C GLY A 158 30.78 -27.26 12.83
N ASP A 159 29.61 -27.48 12.24
CA ASP A 159 28.58 -28.32 12.82
C ASP A 159 28.01 -29.25 11.75
N ALA A 160 27.52 -30.40 12.19
CA ALA A 160 27.01 -31.43 11.31
C ALA A 160 25.85 -32.18 11.97
N GLY A 161 24.87 -32.56 11.14
CA GLY A 161 23.94 -33.61 11.50
C GLY A 161 24.70 -34.94 11.63
N PHE A 162 24.49 -35.65 12.74
CA PHE A 162 25.25 -36.84 13.09
C PHE A 162 24.35 -37.88 13.78
N VAL A 163 24.61 -39.16 13.55
CA VAL A 163 23.94 -40.28 14.24
C VAL A 163 24.99 -41.15 14.91
N TRP A 164 24.83 -41.35 16.23
CA TRP A 164 25.53 -42.39 16.97
C TRP A 164 24.93 -43.76 16.61
N ALA A 165 25.35 -44.28 15.46
CA ALA A 165 24.77 -45.48 14.86
C ALA A 165 25.26 -46.76 15.54
N THR A 166 24.41 -47.78 15.59
CA THR A 166 24.77 -49.15 16.02
C THR A 166 25.23 -50.03 14.85
N THR A 167 24.81 -49.68 13.64
CA THR A 167 25.11 -50.40 12.39
C THR A 167 25.45 -49.43 11.26
N LYS A 168 26.17 -49.90 10.23
CA LYS A 168 26.51 -49.07 9.05
C LYS A 168 25.29 -48.49 8.32
N ASP A 169 24.17 -49.21 8.28
CA ASP A 169 22.95 -48.77 7.60
C ASP A 169 22.30 -47.54 8.27
N ASN A 170 22.57 -47.33 9.55
CA ASN A 170 22.05 -46.19 10.33
C ASN A 170 23.00 -44.98 10.36
N MET A 171 24.20 -45.09 9.77
CA MET A 171 25.16 -43.97 9.76
C MET A 171 24.62 -42.77 8.98
N TYR A 172 24.80 -41.58 9.54
CA TYR A 172 24.42 -40.33 8.89
C TYR A 172 25.40 -39.22 9.29
N PHE A 173 25.91 -38.52 8.29
CA PHE A 173 26.74 -37.33 8.46
C PHE A 173 26.41 -36.30 7.38
N SER A 174 26.12 -35.07 7.79
CA SER A 174 25.87 -33.96 6.86
C SER A 174 26.39 -32.65 7.46
N SER A 175 27.50 -32.15 6.91
CA SER A 175 28.06 -30.85 7.30
C SER A 175 27.14 -29.71 6.85
N SER A 176 26.79 -28.81 7.78
CA SER A 176 25.79 -27.76 7.53
C SER A 176 26.39 -26.37 7.27
N LYS A 177 27.71 -26.20 7.47
CA LYS A 177 28.42 -24.89 7.47
C LYS A 177 28.16 -24.07 6.22
N GLU A 178 28.25 -24.69 5.04
CA GLU A 178 28.04 -24.00 3.75
C GLU A 178 26.56 -23.75 3.46
N SER A 179 25.68 -24.71 3.80
CA SER A 179 24.22 -24.59 3.60
C SER A 179 23.63 -23.43 4.44
N LYS A 180 24.02 -23.32 5.71
CA LYS A 180 23.59 -22.25 6.62
C LYS A 180 24.11 -20.87 6.19
N TYR A 181 25.35 -20.79 5.71
CA TYR A 181 25.89 -19.54 5.17
C TYR A 181 25.13 -19.09 3.92
N ASN A 182 24.91 -20.00 2.97
CA ASN A 182 24.15 -19.75 1.75
C ASN A 182 22.70 -19.35 2.06
N HIS A 183 22.07 -19.98 3.06
CA HIS A 183 20.77 -19.56 3.59
C HIS A 183 20.80 -18.12 4.11
N GLY A 184 21.75 -17.78 4.97
CA GLY A 184 21.90 -16.43 5.53
C GLY A 184 22.04 -15.36 4.44
N VAL A 185 22.88 -15.62 3.42
CA VAL A 185 23.06 -14.71 2.26
C VAL A 185 21.76 -14.60 1.46
N ALA A 186 21.13 -15.73 1.11
CA ALA A 186 19.91 -15.74 0.33
C ALA A 186 18.76 -15.00 1.04
N MET A 187 18.59 -15.21 2.35
CA MET A 187 17.58 -14.49 3.15
C MET A 187 17.88 -13.00 3.21
N SER A 188 19.16 -12.63 3.37
CA SER A 188 19.55 -11.22 3.41
C SER A 188 19.25 -10.52 2.10
N VAL A 189 19.57 -11.12 0.95
CA VAL A 189 19.23 -10.57 -0.38
C VAL A 189 17.71 -10.49 -0.57
N GLY A 190 16.98 -11.54 -0.19
CA GLY A 190 15.52 -11.58 -0.30
C GLY A 190 14.83 -10.48 0.50
N TRP A 191 15.16 -10.33 1.78
CA TRP A 191 14.44 -9.44 2.70
C TRP A 191 15.00 -8.01 2.75
N SER A 192 16.33 -7.83 2.69
CA SER A 192 16.94 -6.48 2.76
C SER A 192 16.96 -5.74 1.42
N CYS A 193 16.89 -6.46 0.29
CA CYS A 193 16.96 -5.86 -1.04
C CYS A 193 15.67 -6.07 -1.83
N LEU A 194 15.32 -7.31 -2.19
CA LEU A 194 14.19 -7.58 -3.08
C LEU A 194 12.85 -7.14 -2.48
N ALA A 195 12.61 -7.46 -1.20
CA ALA A 195 11.38 -7.07 -0.51
C ALA A 195 11.26 -5.54 -0.35
N VAL A 196 12.38 -4.89 -0.02
CA VAL A 196 12.46 -3.42 0.09
C VAL A 196 12.11 -2.76 -1.25
N ILE A 197 12.72 -3.19 -2.36
CA ILE A 197 12.45 -2.66 -3.70
C ILE A 197 10.97 -2.83 -4.08
N GLY A 198 10.42 -4.04 -3.87
CA GLY A 198 9.03 -4.33 -4.19
C GLY A 198 8.03 -3.48 -3.40
N ILE A 199 8.29 -3.26 -2.11
CA ILE A 199 7.45 -2.41 -1.25
C ILE A 199 7.64 -0.92 -1.58
N PHE A 200 8.86 -0.50 -1.91
CA PHE A 200 9.16 0.89 -2.30
C PHE A 200 8.41 1.28 -3.58
N ALA A 201 8.43 0.42 -4.59
CA ALA A 201 7.70 0.63 -5.84
C ALA A 201 6.19 0.79 -5.61
N SER A 202 5.60 -0.11 -4.82
CA SER A 202 4.16 -0.06 -4.51
C SER A 202 3.79 1.12 -3.62
N ARG A 203 4.70 1.69 -2.85
CA ARG A 203 4.42 2.87 -2.04
C ARG A 203 4.43 4.16 -2.85
N TYR A 204 5.36 4.27 -3.81
CA TYR A 204 5.68 5.56 -4.42
C TYR A 204 5.28 5.70 -5.89
N PHE A 205 5.17 4.60 -6.63
CA PHE A 205 5.04 4.60 -8.09
C PHE A 205 3.71 4.02 -8.61
N LYS A 206 2.68 3.90 -7.76
CA LYS A 206 1.34 3.38 -8.16
C LYS A 206 0.68 4.10 -9.33
N TYR A 207 1.14 5.31 -9.66
CA TYR A 207 0.65 6.08 -10.80
C TYR A 207 1.23 5.60 -12.14
N THR A 208 2.26 4.76 -12.13
CA THR A 208 2.84 4.20 -13.36
C THR A 208 2.16 2.87 -13.71
N SER A 209 2.38 2.33 -14.91
CA SER A 209 1.90 0.96 -15.23
C SER A 209 2.87 -0.12 -14.78
N TRP A 210 4.16 0.21 -14.61
CA TRP A 210 5.20 -0.79 -14.36
C TRP A 210 5.36 -1.18 -12.89
N TRP A 211 4.85 -0.36 -11.94
CA TRP A 211 5.07 -0.61 -10.49
C TRP A 211 4.61 -2.00 -10.06
N ILE A 212 3.55 -2.53 -10.69
CA ILE A 212 3.00 -3.84 -10.31
C ILE A 212 3.99 -4.96 -10.61
N TYR A 213 4.76 -4.87 -11.70
CA TYR A 213 5.80 -5.85 -12.03
C TYR A 213 6.97 -5.74 -11.07
N VAL A 214 7.41 -4.52 -10.75
CA VAL A 214 8.48 -4.28 -9.77
C VAL A 214 8.05 -4.62 -8.35
N HIS A 215 6.74 -4.63 -8.06
CA HIS A 215 6.21 -5.12 -6.80
C HIS A 215 6.17 -6.65 -6.77
N VAL A 216 5.56 -7.27 -7.77
CA VAL A 216 5.28 -8.72 -7.79
C VAL A 216 6.53 -9.55 -8.03
N ILE A 217 7.37 -9.19 -9.02
CA ILE A 217 8.51 -10.04 -9.41
C ILE A 217 9.53 -10.18 -8.26
N PRO A 218 10.08 -9.09 -7.66
CA PRO A 218 11.04 -9.21 -6.57
C PRO A 218 10.45 -9.88 -5.33
N LEU A 219 9.18 -9.61 -4.99
CA LEU A 219 8.54 -10.24 -3.83
C LEU A 219 8.26 -11.72 -4.05
N LEU A 220 7.87 -12.12 -5.26
CA LEU A 220 7.72 -13.53 -5.60
C LEU A 220 9.08 -14.25 -5.55
N THR A 221 10.13 -13.63 -6.10
CA THR A 221 11.50 -14.17 -6.00
C THR A 221 11.95 -14.31 -4.55
N ALA A 222 11.76 -13.28 -3.72
CA ALA A 222 12.08 -13.35 -2.28
C ALA A 222 11.27 -14.43 -1.56
N SER A 223 10.00 -14.60 -1.95
CA SER A 223 9.11 -15.64 -1.40
C SER A 223 9.59 -17.04 -1.77
N LEU A 224 9.95 -17.27 -3.04
CA LEU A 224 10.49 -18.55 -3.51
C LEU A 224 11.83 -18.86 -2.83
N ILE A 225 12.72 -17.88 -2.73
CA ILE A 225 13.99 -18.00 -1.98
C ILE A 225 13.71 -18.43 -0.54
N THR A 226 12.77 -17.76 0.14
CA THR A 226 12.39 -18.07 1.53
C THR A 226 11.89 -19.50 1.66
N ILE A 227 10.98 -19.93 0.78
CA ILE A 227 10.38 -21.28 0.83
C ILE A 227 11.44 -22.35 0.51
N ILE A 228 12.21 -22.20 -0.57
CA ILE A 228 13.20 -23.19 -0.99
C ILE A 228 14.30 -23.31 0.04
N SER A 229 14.87 -22.19 0.48
CA SER A 229 15.98 -22.19 1.42
C SER A 229 15.58 -22.73 2.80
N SER A 230 14.39 -22.37 3.29
CA SER A 230 13.88 -22.92 4.56
C SER A 230 13.55 -24.41 4.44
N SER A 231 13.04 -24.87 3.28
CA SER A 231 12.72 -26.28 3.06
C SER A 231 13.96 -27.16 2.93
N LEU A 232 15.03 -26.65 2.31
CA LEU A 232 16.32 -27.35 2.23
C LEU A 232 16.91 -27.54 3.62
N LEU A 233 17.00 -26.47 4.40
CA LEU A 233 17.46 -26.57 5.80
C LEU A 233 16.57 -27.50 6.61
N PHE A 234 15.25 -27.41 6.50
CA PHE A 234 14.36 -28.33 7.23
C PHE A 234 14.55 -29.81 6.85
N LYS A 235 14.89 -30.10 5.60
CA LYS A 235 15.16 -31.47 5.14
C LYS A 235 16.51 -31.99 5.64
N ASP A 236 17.51 -31.13 5.71
CA ASP A 236 18.83 -31.45 6.23
C ASP A 236 18.77 -31.58 7.76
N ASP A 237 17.95 -30.74 8.41
CA ASP A 237 17.78 -30.60 9.85
C ASP A 237 16.75 -31.57 10.46
N LYS A 238 16.66 -32.84 10.05
CA LYS A 238 15.77 -33.85 10.69
C LYS A 238 16.18 -34.20 12.14
N TYR A 239 16.40 -33.20 12.98
CA TYR A 239 16.96 -33.29 14.32
C TYR A 239 15.87 -33.46 15.37
N SER A 240 16.20 -34.13 16.47
CA SER A 240 15.43 -34.01 17.71
C SER A 240 15.50 -32.56 18.21
N THR A 241 14.35 -31.99 18.59
CA THR A 241 14.26 -30.65 19.19
C THR A 241 15.13 -30.48 20.43
N GLU A 242 15.45 -31.58 21.12
CA GLU A 242 16.27 -31.61 22.33
C GLU A 242 17.75 -31.28 22.07
N SER A 243 18.23 -31.44 20.84
CA SER A 243 19.63 -31.18 20.43
C SER A 243 19.88 -29.75 19.91
N MET A 244 18.82 -28.93 19.80
CA MET A 244 18.89 -27.56 19.28
C MET A 244 19.02 -26.53 20.41
N SER A 245 19.85 -25.50 20.21
CA SER A 245 19.87 -24.35 21.13
C SER A 245 18.55 -23.56 21.04
N GLU A 246 18.17 -22.87 22.13
CA GLU A 246 16.97 -22.04 22.19
C GLU A 246 16.96 -20.97 21.08
N LYS A 247 18.09 -20.30 20.85
CA LYS A 247 18.24 -19.28 19.80
C LYS A 247 17.99 -19.85 18.40
N THR A 248 18.54 -21.04 18.11
CA THR A 248 18.34 -21.72 16.81
C THR A 248 16.88 -22.16 16.66
N PHE A 249 16.27 -22.67 17.72
CA PHE A 249 14.87 -23.08 17.71
C PHE A 249 13.94 -21.90 17.39
N ASP A 250 14.09 -20.78 18.09
CA ASP A 250 13.30 -19.56 17.87
C ASP A 250 13.41 -19.04 16.44
N HIS A 251 14.63 -18.94 15.91
CA HIS A 251 14.88 -18.50 14.53
C HIS A 251 14.20 -19.42 13.50
N SER A 252 14.33 -20.74 13.69
CA SER A 252 13.73 -21.74 12.82
C SER A 252 12.19 -21.70 12.86
N ARG A 253 11.59 -21.65 14.06
CA ARG A 253 10.13 -21.58 14.21
C ARG A 253 9.56 -20.30 13.61
N LEU A 254 10.21 -19.16 13.83
CA LEU A 254 9.80 -17.89 13.25
C LEU A 254 9.86 -17.93 11.72
N GLY A 255 10.94 -18.46 11.14
CA GLY A 255 11.10 -18.62 9.69
C GLY A 255 10.02 -19.51 9.05
N MET A 256 9.61 -20.58 9.73
CA MET A 256 8.54 -21.47 9.26
C MET A 256 7.17 -20.79 9.29
N ILE A 257 6.83 -20.09 10.37
CA ILE A 257 5.58 -19.30 10.47
C ILE A 257 5.55 -18.24 9.36
N MET A 258 6.67 -17.53 9.18
CA MET A 258 6.81 -16.54 8.12
C MET A 258 6.58 -17.14 6.73
N SER A 259 7.14 -18.31 6.45
CA SER A 259 6.97 -18.99 5.15
C SER A 259 5.50 -19.26 4.83
N SER A 260 4.71 -19.70 5.82
CA SER A 260 3.26 -19.89 5.64
C SER A 260 2.51 -18.58 5.41
N ILE A 261 2.86 -17.51 6.12
CA ILE A 261 2.24 -16.19 5.96
C ILE A 261 2.63 -15.58 4.60
N VAL A 262 3.86 -15.78 4.12
CA VAL A 262 4.33 -15.33 2.80
C VAL A 262 3.51 -15.98 1.68
N ILE A 263 3.30 -17.31 1.73
CA ILE A 263 2.43 -18.01 0.77
C ILE A 263 1.02 -17.40 0.78
N SER A 264 0.47 -17.18 1.99
CA SER A 264 -0.83 -16.55 2.15
C SER A 264 -0.83 -15.14 1.54
N GLN A 265 0.20 -14.33 1.73
CA GLN A 265 0.31 -13.00 1.14
C GLN A 265 0.37 -12.99 -0.38
N CYS A 266 1.03 -13.97 -1.00
CA CYS A 266 1.00 -14.14 -2.45
C CYS A 266 -0.43 -14.40 -2.95
N ILE A 267 -1.15 -15.31 -2.29
CA ILE A 267 -2.56 -15.62 -2.63
C ILE A 267 -3.44 -14.40 -2.41
N PHE A 268 -3.31 -13.73 -1.27
CA PHE A 268 -4.04 -12.49 -0.95
C PHE A 268 -3.76 -11.37 -1.96
N GLY A 269 -2.52 -11.24 -2.45
CA GLY A 269 -2.14 -10.25 -3.45
C GLY A 269 -2.80 -10.49 -4.82
N VAL A 270 -2.86 -11.76 -5.25
CA VAL A 270 -3.59 -12.16 -6.46
C VAL A 270 -5.09 -11.95 -6.29
N MET A 271 -5.66 -12.38 -5.16
CA MET A 271 -7.08 -12.20 -4.85
C MET A 271 -7.46 -10.71 -4.80
N TYR A 272 -6.65 -9.86 -4.13
CA TYR A 272 -6.86 -8.41 -4.12
C TYR A 272 -6.85 -7.84 -5.54
N SER A 273 -5.91 -8.26 -6.37
CA SER A 273 -5.81 -7.81 -7.77
C SER A 273 -7.04 -8.21 -8.59
N TYR A 274 -7.56 -9.43 -8.38
CA TYR A 274 -8.81 -9.90 -8.97
C TYR A 274 -10.01 -9.04 -8.52
N PHE A 275 -10.21 -8.88 -7.21
CA PHE A 275 -11.34 -8.11 -6.66
C PHE A 275 -11.32 -6.65 -7.11
N LYS A 276 -10.13 -6.04 -7.20
CA LYS A 276 -9.96 -4.67 -7.70
C LYS A 276 -10.46 -4.49 -9.13
N ILE A 277 -10.37 -5.53 -9.96
CA ILE A 277 -10.77 -5.49 -11.38
C ILE A 277 -12.24 -5.87 -11.56
N PHE A 278 -12.75 -6.84 -10.80
CA PHE A 278 -14.04 -7.47 -11.08
C PHE A 278 -15.15 -7.18 -10.06
N THR A 279 -14.86 -6.51 -8.94
CA THR A 279 -15.86 -6.26 -7.89
C THR A 279 -16.19 -4.76 -7.74
N LYS A 280 -17.48 -4.43 -7.65
CA LYS A 280 -17.98 -3.07 -7.30
C LYS A 280 -18.07 -2.83 -5.78
N ASN A 281 -17.78 -3.84 -4.96
CA ASN A 281 -17.84 -3.79 -3.50
C ASN A 281 -16.57 -3.12 -2.96
N VAL A 282 -16.64 -1.78 -2.84
CA VAL A 282 -15.54 -0.94 -2.36
C VAL A 282 -15.16 -1.25 -0.91
N GLN A 283 -16.11 -1.68 -0.07
CA GLN A 283 -15.84 -2.01 1.33
C GLN A 283 -14.95 -3.26 1.44
N ALA A 284 -15.34 -4.35 0.77
CA ALA A 284 -14.54 -5.57 0.72
C ALA A 284 -13.14 -5.29 0.13
N LEU A 285 -13.07 -4.50 -0.94
CA LEU A 285 -11.81 -4.11 -1.55
C LEU A 285 -10.91 -3.30 -0.58
N THR A 286 -11.50 -2.39 0.19
CA THR A 286 -10.77 -1.57 1.18
C THR A 286 -10.20 -2.45 2.29
N ILE A 287 -10.96 -3.44 2.77
CA ILE A 287 -10.51 -4.39 3.79
C ILE A 287 -9.33 -5.20 3.26
N LEU A 288 -9.46 -5.81 2.07
CA LEU A 288 -8.39 -6.60 1.45
C LEU A 288 -7.13 -5.77 1.22
N ALA A 289 -7.26 -4.55 0.71
CA ALA A 289 -6.14 -3.64 0.49
C ALA A 289 -5.40 -3.30 1.80
N ARG A 290 -6.14 -3.04 2.89
CA ARG A 290 -5.57 -2.74 4.21
C ARG A 290 -4.90 -3.98 4.80
N ALA A 291 -5.54 -5.14 4.75
CA ALA A 291 -4.99 -6.39 5.26
C ALA A 291 -3.67 -6.75 4.57
N HIS A 292 -3.64 -6.74 3.23
CA HIS A 292 -2.43 -7.01 2.45
C HIS A 292 -1.30 -6.02 2.79
N LYS A 293 -1.62 -4.73 2.91
CA LYS A 293 -0.64 -3.70 3.28
C LYS A 293 -0.08 -3.93 4.69
N VAL A 294 -0.93 -4.15 5.68
CA VAL A 294 -0.51 -4.30 7.09
C VAL A 294 0.32 -5.56 7.29
N ILE A 295 -0.15 -6.69 6.76
CA ILE A 295 0.57 -7.96 6.87
C ILE A 295 1.88 -7.90 6.09
N GLY A 296 1.91 -7.29 4.90
CA GLY A 296 3.13 -7.11 4.12
C GLY A 296 4.20 -6.29 4.85
N TYR A 297 3.83 -5.19 5.52
CA TYR A 297 4.79 -4.43 6.34
C TYR A 297 5.24 -5.19 7.58
N ALA A 298 4.33 -5.91 8.25
CA ALA A 298 4.68 -6.75 9.40
C ALA A 298 5.69 -7.84 9.01
N LEU A 299 5.47 -8.52 7.88
CA LEU A 299 6.41 -9.50 7.33
C LEU A 299 7.77 -8.89 7.05
N LEU A 300 7.84 -7.70 6.45
CA LEU A 300 9.12 -7.03 6.20
C LEU A 300 9.88 -6.82 7.52
N ILE A 301 9.24 -6.25 8.53
CA ILE A 301 9.89 -5.96 9.83
C ILE A 301 10.35 -7.25 10.50
N VAL A 302 9.48 -8.25 10.59
CA VAL A 302 9.79 -9.53 11.23
C VAL A 302 10.88 -10.28 10.46
N GLY A 303 10.87 -10.22 9.12
CA GLY A 303 11.88 -10.85 8.27
C GLY A 303 13.26 -10.24 8.44
N LEU A 304 13.33 -8.91 8.54
CA LEU A 304 14.58 -8.22 8.84
C LEU A 304 15.10 -8.61 10.25
N ILE A 305 14.23 -8.62 11.27
CA ILE A 305 14.63 -9.10 12.61
C ILE A 305 15.14 -10.55 12.56
N ASN A 306 14.46 -11.42 11.81
CA ASN A 306 14.85 -12.82 11.71
C ASN A 306 16.20 -13.00 10.99
N CYS A 307 16.50 -12.19 9.96
CA CYS A 307 17.81 -12.19 9.31
C CYS A 307 18.94 -11.76 10.27
N LEU A 308 18.71 -10.76 11.12
CA LEU A 308 19.70 -10.36 12.13
C LEU A 308 19.96 -11.48 13.14
N LYS A 309 18.90 -12.10 13.67
CA LYS A 309 19.01 -13.25 14.58
C LYS A 309 19.78 -14.40 13.94
N GLY A 310 19.51 -14.70 12.66
CA GLY A 310 20.21 -15.76 11.92
C GLY A 310 21.72 -15.52 11.82
N TRP A 311 22.15 -14.29 11.52
CA TRP A 311 23.57 -13.96 11.46
C TRP A 311 24.26 -13.90 12.82
N GLU A 312 23.52 -13.53 13.88
CA GLU A 312 24.02 -13.59 15.26
C GLU A 312 24.33 -15.03 15.67
N ILE A 313 23.47 -15.99 15.32
CA ILE A 313 23.69 -17.42 15.58
C ILE A 313 24.95 -17.93 14.86
N TYR A 314 25.19 -17.48 13.62
CA TYR A 314 26.32 -17.94 12.80
C TYR A 314 27.64 -17.17 13.05
N HIS A 315 27.62 -16.09 13.85
CA HIS A 315 28.76 -15.17 14.03
C HIS A 315 29.38 -14.70 12.69
N GLY A 316 28.54 -14.43 11.70
CA GLY A 316 29.00 -14.09 10.36
C GLY A 316 29.76 -12.76 10.31
N LYS A 317 31.10 -12.82 10.29
CA LYS A 317 31.99 -11.63 10.32
C LYS A 317 31.69 -10.59 9.23
N ALA A 318 31.26 -11.03 8.05
CA ALA A 318 30.85 -10.14 6.95
C ALA A 318 29.32 -10.03 6.79
N GLY A 319 28.57 -11.10 7.07
CA GLY A 319 27.12 -11.17 6.84
C GLY A 319 26.32 -10.21 7.71
N LEU A 320 26.66 -10.12 9.00
CA LEU A 320 25.94 -9.24 9.94
C LEU A 320 26.12 -7.75 9.58
N PRO A 321 27.36 -7.21 9.37
CA PRO A 321 27.54 -5.82 8.94
C PRO A 321 26.84 -5.48 7.62
N LEU A 322 26.88 -6.39 6.64
CA LEU A 322 26.24 -6.16 5.33
C LEU A 322 24.71 -6.08 5.44
N THR A 323 24.12 -6.94 6.26
CA THR A 323 22.67 -6.91 6.54
C THR A 323 22.26 -5.59 7.22
N ILE A 324 23.04 -5.14 8.22
CA ILE A 324 22.81 -3.85 8.89
C ILE A 324 22.93 -2.69 7.90
N LEU A 325 23.96 -2.70 7.05
CA LEU A 325 24.14 -1.69 6.00
C LEU A 325 22.94 -1.65 5.05
N GLY A 326 22.43 -2.81 4.63
CA GLY A 326 21.22 -2.91 3.81
C GLY A 326 20.01 -2.23 4.48
N TYR A 327 19.88 -2.33 5.81
CA TYR A 327 18.77 -1.72 6.53
C TYR A 327 18.90 -0.21 6.59
N ILE A 328 20.11 0.28 6.84
CA ILE A 328 20.41 1.71 6.81
C ILE A 328 20.08 2.28 5.44
N ILE A 329 20.51 1.61 4.36
CA ILE A 329 20.20 2.03 2.98
C ILE A 329 18.69 2.05 2.74
N ALA A 330 17.96 1.01 3.18
CA ALA A 330 16.51 0.96 3.04
C ALA A 330 15.81 2.12 3.76
N VAL A 331 16.17 2.36 5.03
CA VAL A 331 15.61 3.45 5.85
C VAL A 331 15.92 4.81 5.22
N LEU A 332 17.17 5.04 4.82
CA LEU A 332 17.58 6.28 4.15
C LEU A 332 16.85 6.48 2.82
N GLY A 333 16.65 5.41 2.05
CA GLY A 333 15.88 5.44 0.80
C GLY A 333 14.42 5.84 1.03
N PHE A 334 13.74 5.21 1.99
CA PHE A 334 12.35 5.55 2.32
C PHE A 334 12.24 6.98 2.88
N ALA A 335 13.09 7.35 3.84
CA ALA A 335 13.06 8.67 4.48
C ALA A 335 13.43 9.78 3.49
N GLY A 336 14.51 9.60 2.73
CA GLY A 336 14.97 10.55 1.72
C GLY A 336 13.90 10.78 0.64
N PHE A 337 13.20 9.73 0.22
CA PHE A 337 12.13 9.88 -0.76
C PHE A 337 10.87 10.54 -0.18
N GLU A 338 10.50 10.28 1.08
CA GLU A 338 9.41 11.04 1.73
C GLU A 338 9.75 12.54 1.85
N ILE A 339 10.99 12.87 2.25
CA ILE A 339 11.47 14.25 2.31
C ILE A 339 11.39 14.88 0.91
N TYR A 340 11.88 14.19 -0.12
CA TYR A 340 11.77 14.65 -1.51
C TYR A 340 10.32 14.89 -1.92
N GLN A 341 9.39 14.00 -1.56
CA GLN A 341 7.97 14.16 -1.85
C GLN A 341 7.38 15.40 -1.17
N ILE A 342 7.65 15.59 0.11
CA ILE A 342 7.08 16.68 0.91
C ILE A 342 7.61 18.04 0.47
N PHE A 343 8.93 18.17 0.30
CA PHE A 343 9.57 19.46 0.04
C PHE A 343 9.59 19.84 -1.44
N PHE A 344 9.68 18.87 -2.35
CA PHE A 344 9.82 19.16 -3.78
C PHE A 344 8.61 18.69 -4.58
N LYS A 345 8.30 17.39 -4.58
CA LYS A 345 7.32 16.82 -5.53
C LYS A 345 5.89 17.34 -5.31
N ASN A 346 5.42 17.37 -4.07
CA ASN A 346 4.04 17.78 -3.74
C ASN A 346 3.83 19.28 -3.97
N ARG A 347 4.91 20.08 -3.83
CA ARG A 347 4.88 21.54 -4.00
C ARG A 347 5.04 21.98 -5.46
N ARG A 348 5.50 21.09 -6.37
CA ARG A 348 5.56 21.42 -7.79
C ARG A 348 4.16 21.71 -8.32
N LEU A 349 3.97 22.93 -8.82
CA LEU A 349 2.88 23.24 -9.72
C LEU A 349 3.09 22.42 -11.00
N PRO A 350 2.01 21.91 -11.62
CA PRO A 350 2.15 21.31 -12.93
C PRO A 350 2.81 22.35 -13.84
N ALA A 351 3.72 21.92 -14.70
CA ALA A 351 4.23 22.77 -15.76
C ALA A 351 3.11 22.94 -16.81
N SER A 352 2.00 23.60 -16.45
CA SER A 352 0.86 23.77 -17.35
C SER A 352 1.29 24.50 -18.63
N SER A 353 2.31 25.36 -18.53
CA SER A 353 2.94 26.04 -19.66
C SER A 353 3.61 25.12 -20.69
N LYS A 354 3.80 23.82 -20.41
CA LYS A 354 4.39 22.84 -21.35
C LYS A 354 3.36 21.85 -21.90
N LEU A 355 2.14 21.85 -21.37
CA LEU A 355 1.09 20.93 -21.83
C LEU A 355 0.35 21.53 -23.04
N PRO A 356 -0.05 20.71 -24.02
CA PRO A 356 -0.85 21.17 -25.14
C PRO A 356 -2.23 21.64 -24.66
N ILE A 357 -2.80 22.62 -25.36
CA ILE A 357 -4.14 23.11 -25.10
C ILE A 357 -5.14 22.08 -25.64
N ILE A 358 -6.03 21.58 -24.77
CA ILE A 358 -7.08 20.63 -25.13
C ILE A 358 -8.40 21.15 -24.55
N THR A 359 -9.38 21.41 -25.42
CA THR A 359 -10.72 21.84 -24.98
C THR A 359 -11.54 20.64 -24.48
N HIS A 360 -12.58 20.92 -23.69
CA HIS A 360 -13.50 19.86 -23.24
C HIS A 360 -14.14 19.09 -24.40
N SER A 361 -14.52 19.77 -25.49
CA SER A 361 -15.12 19.13 -26.66
C SER A 361 -14.16 18.15 -27.34
N VAL A 362 -12.90 18.56 -27.57
CA VAL A 362 -11.86 17.71 -28.15
C VAL A 362 -11.58 16.50 -27.24
N ALA A 363 -11.46 16.72 -25.93
CA ALA A 363 -11.24 15.62 -24.99
C ALA A 363 -12.42 14.62 -24.98
N MET A 364 -13.67 15.09 -25.07
CA MET A 364 -14.84 14.22 -25.16
C MET A 364 -14.88 13.42 -26.47
N GLU A 365 -14.44 14.01 -27.59
CA GLU A 365 -14.26 13.28 -28.85
C GLU A 365 -13.17 12.20 -28.74
N MET A 366 -12.04 12.51 -28.10
CA MET A 366 -11.00 11.52 -27.82
C MET A 366 -11.53 10.35 -26.97
N ILE A 367 -12.38 10.63 -25.99
CA ILE A 367 -13.04 9.60 -25.16
C ILE A 367 -13.99 8.75 -26.02
N ALA A 368 -14.78 9.37 -26.90
CA ALA A 368 -15.65 8.65 -27.83
C ALA A 368 -14.86 7.71 -28.75
N ASN A 369 -13.64 8.12 -29.12
CA ASN A 369 -12.69 7.31 -29.90
C ASN A 369 -11.90 6.28 -29.05
N GLY A 370 -12.26 6.10 -27.77
CA GLY A 370 -11.73 5.03 -26.90
C GLY A 370 -10.72 5.47 -25.85
N SER A 371 -10.30 6.74 -25.87
CA SER A 371 -9.34 7.27 -24.88
C SER A 371 -9.92 7.24 -23.46
N LYS A 372 -9.07 7.00 -22.46
CA LYS A 372 -9.47 6.91 -21.06
C LYS A 372 -9.12 8.19 -20.32
N LEU A 373 -9.92 9.24 -20.58
CA LEU A 373 -9.65 10.58 -20.06
C LEU A 373 -10.62 10.98 -18.94
N MET A 374 -10.13 11.78 -17.99
CA MET A 374 -10.92 12.47 -16.98
C MET A 374 -10.47 13.93 -16.87
N PHE A 375 -11.29 14.78 -16.27
CA PHE A 375 -10.96 16.19 -16.02
C PHE A 375 -10.69 16.43 -14.54
N ALA A 376 -9.83 17.39 -14.24
CA ALA A 376 -9.83 18.07 -12.94
C ALA A 376 -9.12 19.41 -13.00
N ASP A 377 -9.71 20.38 -12.31
CA ASP A 377 -9.27 21.77 -12.37
C ASP A 377 -9.18 22.22 -13.84
N ASP A 378 -7.99 22.56 -14.32
CA ASP A 378 -7.66 22.94 -15.69
C ASP A 378 -6.96 21.81 -16.47
N MET A 379 -6.93 20.57 -15.98
CA MET A 379 -6.15 19.48 -16.58
C MET A 379 -7.03 18.42 -17.26
N VAL A 380 -6.54 17.91 -18.39
CA VAL A 380 -7.02 16.67 -19.04
C VAL A 380 -6.08 15.54 -18.65
N LEU A 381 -6.63 14.48 -18.06
CA LEU A 381 -5.85 13.40 -17.42
C LEU A 381 -6.03 12.08 -18.18
N ASP A 382 -4.93 11.44 -18.59
CA ASP A 382 -4.94 10.07 -19.09
C ASP A 382 -4.81 9.08 -17.91
N VAL A 383 -5.89 8.35 -17.67
CA VAL A 383 -5.99 7.38 -16.58
C VAL A 383 -5.93 5.94 -17.05
N GLY A 384 -5.63 5.67 -18.33
CA GLY A 384 -5.69 4.33 -18.92
C GLY A 384 -4.92 3.27 -18.13
N GLY A 385 -3.64 3.50 -17.86
CA GLY A 385 -2.82 2.60 -17.03
C GLY A 385 -3.17 2.63 -15.54
N PHE A 386 -3.75 3.74 -15.07
CA PHE A 386 -4.06 3.94 -13.65
C PHE A 386 -5.35 3.25 -13.21
N ILE A 387 -6.31 3.00 -14.11
CA ILE A 387 -7.56 2.27 -13.83
C ILE A 387 -7.26 0.96 -13.07
N LEU A 388 -6.26 0.21 -13.52
CA LEU A 388 -5.88 -1.06 -12.91
C LEU A 388 -5.08 -0.89 -11.60
N SER A 389 -4.52 0.29 -11.35
CA SER A 389 -3.70 0.58 -10.17
C SER A 389 -4.45 1.32 -9.07
N HIS A 390 -5.66 1.82 -9.37
CA HIS A 390 -6.45 2.62 -8.45
C HIS A 390 -6.85 1.82 -7.20
N PRO A 391 -6.58 2.33 -5.98
CA PRO A 391 -6.79 1.58 -4.75
C PRO A 391 -8.27 1.26 -4.46
N GLY A 392 -9.19 2.09 -4.96
CA GLY A 392 -10.63 1.87 -4.78
C GLY A 392 -11.31 1.07 -5.90
N GLY A 393 -10.54 0.49 -6.83
CA GLY A 393 -11.05 -0.39 -7.87
C GLY A 393 -11.17 0.26 -9.24
N SER A 394 -11.16 -0.58 -10.27
CA SER A 394 -11.23 -0.16 -11.69
C SER A 394 -12.55 0.54 -12.02
N PHE A 395 -13.66 0.01 -11.52
CA PHE A 395 -15.01 0.52 -11.80
C PHE A 395 -15.19 1.98 -11.41
N MET A 396 -14.60 2.43 -10.31
CA MET A 396 -14.77 3.83 -9.88
C MET A 396 -14.17 4.80 -10.89
N ILE A 397 -13.01 4.47 -11.46
CA ILE A 397 -12.36 5.30 -12.48
C ILE A 397 -13.08 5.17 -13.82
N THR A 398 -13.42 3.94 -14.24
CA THR A 398 -14.12 3.70 -15.52
C THR A 398 -15.47 4.41 -15.60
N GLU A 399 -16.19 4.51 -14.49
CA GLU A 399 -17.47 5.21 -14.47
C GLU A 399 -17.32 6.73 -14.59
N CYS A 400 -16.21 7.29 -14.08
CA CYS A 400 -15.91 8.72 -14.07
C CYS A 400 -15.19 9.22 -15.34
N LEU A 401 -15.03 8.38 -16.38
CA LEU A 401 -14.46 8.82 -17.65
C LEU A 401 -15.32 9.93 -18.27
N GLY A 402 -14.67 11.04 -18.63
CA GLY A 402 -15.33 12.26 -19.11
C GLY A 402 -15.98 13.12 -18.02
N GLU A 403 -15.88 12.77 -16.74
CA GLU A 403 -16.34 13.60 -15.63
C GLU A 403 -15.23 14.53 -15.11
N ASP A 404 -15.63 15.66 -14.52
CA ASP A 404 -14.76 16.42 -13.63
C ASP A 404 -14.66 15.70 -12.27
N THR A 405 -13.46 15.23 -11.98
CA THR A 405 -13.14 14.41 -10.82
C THR A 405 -12.48 15.18 -9.68
N GLY A 406 -12.23 16.48 -9.87
CA GLY A 406 -11.72 17.35 -8.81
C GLY A 406 -12.62 17.31 -7.57
N LYS A 407 -13.95 17.28 -7.78
CA LYS A 407 -14.96 17.18 -6.71
C LYS A 407 -14.80 15.94 -5.82
N TYR A 408 -14.34 14.81 -6.36
CA TYR A 408 -14.06 13.60 -5.59
C TYR A 408 -12.74 13.73 -4.82
N MET A 409 -11.75 14.40 -5.40
CA MET A 409 -10.43 14.59 -4.78
C MET A 409 -10.52 15.47 -3.52
N VAL A 410 -11.31 16.55 -3.58
CA VAL A 410 -11.49 17.47 -2.44
C VAL A 410 -12.50 16.95 -1.41
N GLY A 411 -13.22 15.87 -1.69
CA GLY A 411 -14.27 15.33 -0.84
C GLY A 411 -15.55 16.18 -0.81
N CYS A 412 -15.89 16.84 -1.93
CA CYS A 412 -17.22 17.41 -2.14
C CYS A 412 -18.24 16.32 -2.47
N SER A 413 -17.80 15.31 -3.22
CA SER A 413 -18.64 14.22 -3.72
C SER A 413 -17.98 12.88 -3.44
N SER A 414 -18.80 11.83 -3.40
CA SER A 414 -18.38 10.44 -3.33
C SER A 414 -18.83 9.65 -4.56
N TYR A 415 -18.14 8.54 -4.81
CA TYR A 415 -18.63 7.54 -5.76
C TYR A 415 -19.83 6.80 -5.13
N GLY A 416 -21.02 7.04 -5.69
CA GLY A 416 -22.28 6.49 -5.19
C GLY A 416 -22.73 7.12 -3.87
N GLY A 417 -24.04 7.01 -3.57
CA GLY A 417 -24.60 7.52 -2.31
C GLY A 417 -24.23 6.70 -1.07
N ALA A 418 -23.62 5.52 -1.25
CA ALA A 418 -23.34 4.57 -0.16
C ALA A 418 -22.01 4.82 0.58
N ILE A 419 -21.14 5.68 0.05
CA ILE A 419 -19.82 5.96 0.61
C ILE A 419 -19.76 7.43 0.99
N LEU A 420 -19.25 7.73 2.19
CA LEU A 420 -19.02 9.11 2.62
C LEU A 420 -17.93 9.76 1.75
N PRO A 421 -18.08 11.03 1.34
CA PRO A 421 -17.03 11.77 0.64
C PRO A 421 -15.71 11.75 1.41
N TYR A 422 -14.60 11.50 0.69
CA TYR A 422 -13.27 11.42 1.26
C TYR A 422 -12.38 12.50 0.68
N THR A 423 -11.80 13.35 1.55
CA THR A 423 -10.80 14.33 1.13
C THR A 423 -9.44 13.66 1.01
N HIS A 424 -8.88 13.69 -0.20
CA HIS A 424 -7.60 13.06 -0.48
C HIS A 424 -6.42 13.90 0.04
N THR A 425 -5.30 13.23 0.35
CA THR A 425 -4.05 13.86 0.79
C THR A 425 -3.38 14.63 -0.34
N ASP A 426 -2.53 15.63 -0.06
CA ASP A 426 -1.77 16.36 -1.09
C ASP A 426 -0.87 15.43 -1.94
N LYS A 427 -0.41 14.30 -1.39
CA LYS A 427 0.31 13.26 -2.14
C LYS A 427 -0.53 12.67 -3.27
N ALA A 428 -1.84 12.48 -3.05
CA ALA A 428 -2.75 12.00 -4.08
C ALA A 428 -2.98 13.06 -5.17
N PHE A 429 -3.09 14.34 -4.80
CA PHE A 429 -3.12 15.45 -5.76
C PHE A 429 -1.83 15.50 -6.60
N SER A 430 -0.65 15.25 -6.00
CA SER A 430 0.61 15.14 -6.74
C SER A 430 0.63 13.98 -7.72
N TYR A 431 0.03 12.83 -7.37
CA TYR A 431 -0.14 11.72 -8.31
C TYR A 431 -1.04 12.09 -9.47
N PHE A 432 -2.14 12.77 -9.18
CA PHE A 432 -3.11 13.26 -10.16
C PHE A 432 -2.46 14.08 -11.28
N LYS A 433 -1.52 14.96 -10.92
CA LYS A 433 -0.77 15.79 -11.88
C LYS A 433 0.10 14.99 -12.86
N ASN A 434 0.53 13.77 -12.52
CA ASN A 434 1.37 12.96 -13.44
C ASN A 434 0.56 12.38 -14.61
N PHE A 435 -0.77 12.41 -14.53
CA PHE A 435 -1.66 11.97 -15.60
C PHE A 435 -1.97 13.07 -16.61
N ALA A 436 -1.57 14.31 -16.34
CA ALA A 436 -1.92 15.45 -17.17
C ALA A 436 -1.27 15.34 -18.56
N ILE A 437 -2.10 15.26 -19.59
CA ILE A 437 -1.69 15.24 -21.00
C ILE A 437 -2.04 16.54 -21.73
N GLY A 438 -2.85 17.41 -21.13
CA GLY A 438 -3.27 18.68 -21.70
C GLY A 438 -3.81 19.64 -20.65
N CYS A 439 -3.86 20.90 -21.02
CA CYS A 439 -4.43 21.99 -20.21
C CYS A 439 -5.67 22.55 -20.91
N ILE A 440 -6.71 22.82 -20.13
CA ILE A 440 -7.94 23.43 -20.57
C ILE A 440 -7.78 24.94 -20.44
N PRO A 441 -7.98 25.71 -21.52
CA PRO A 441 -7.84 27.15 -21.46
C PRO A 441 -9.00 27.77 -20.68
N THR A 442 -8.73 28.88 -19.99
CA THR A 442 -9.80 29.72 -19.44
C THR A 442 -10.56 30.34 -20.62
N PRO A 443 -11.91 30.38 -20.60
CA PRO A 443 -12.65 30.98 -21.70
C PRO A 443 -12.33 32.46 -21.83
N ASP A 444 -12.06 32.90 -23.07
CA ASP A 444 -11.75 34.29 -23.37
C ASP A 444 -12.91 35.21 -22.96
N GLY A 445 -12.60 36.30 -22.24
CA GLY A 445 -13.61 37.26 -21.79
C GLY A 445 -14.40 36.85 -20.54
N TYR A 446 -14.24 35.63 -20.02
CA TYR A 446 -14.93 35.21 -18.79
C TYR A 446 -14.46 36.01 -17.56
N LEU A 447 -13.13 36.08 -17.38
CA LEU A 447 -12.44 36.89 -16.37
C LEU A 447 -11.45 37.81 -17.08
N HIS A 448 -11.64 39.12 -16.94
CA HIS A 448 -10.70 40.13 -17.40
C HIS A 448 -9.70 40.44 -16.29
N SER A 449 -8.40 40.39 -16.57
CA SER A 449 -7.36 40.88 -15.67
C SER A 449 -6.70 42.13 -16.25
N PRO A 450 -7.04 43.34 -15.76
CA PRO A 450 -6.42 44.58 -16.23
C PRO A 450 -4.91 44.61 -15.99
N THR A 451 -4.43 43.92 -14.96
CA THR A 451 -3.03 43.86 -14.54
C THR A 451 -2.26 42.71 -15.19
N ASN A 452 -2.91 41.88 -16.01
CA ASN A 452 -2.35 40.64 -16.58
C ASN A 452 -1.78 39.69 -15.50
N SER A 453 -2.42 39.67 -14.32
CA SER A 453 -2.03 38.84 -13.17
C SER A 453 -2.27 37.35 -13.44
N SER A 454 -1.45 36.49 -12.83
CA SER A 454 -1.63 35.04 -12.92
C SER A 454 -2.92 34.58 -12.23
N GLN A 455 -3.74 33.80 -12.93
CA GLN A 455 -4.96 33.20 -12.37
C GLN A 455 -4.70 31.96 -11.48
N SER A 456 -3.45 31.72 -11.08
CA SER A 456 -3.07 30.51 -10.33
C SER A 456 -3.66 30.45 -8.91
N THR A 457 -3.85 31.60 -8.26
CA THR A 457 -4.63 31.82 -7.03
C THR A 457 -5.01 33.30 -7.00
N MET A 458 -6.30 33.59 -7.00
CA MET A 458 -6.84 34.94 -7.08
C MET A 458 -7.48 35.33 -5.74
N GLN A 459 -7.27 36.58 -5.32
CA GLN A 459 -7.85 37.11 -4.10
C GLN A 459 -9.06 37.98 -4.41
N PHE A 460 -10.18 37.67 -3.76
CA PHE A 460 -11.41 38.43 -3.86
C PHE A 460 -11.92 38.83 -2.48
N THR A 461 -12.32 40.07 -2.35
CA THR A 461 -12.89 40.65 -1.13
C THR A 461 -14.40 40.46 -1.12
N LEU A 462 -14.95 40.04 0.03
CA LEU A 462 -16.38 39.98 0.26
C LEU A 462 -16.98 41.40 0.32
N VAL A 463 -17.87 41.72 -0.62
CA VAL A 463 -18.55 43.02 -0.68
C VAL A 463 -19.90 42.94 0.00
N SER A 464 -20.72 41.97 -0.42
CA SER A 464 -22.06 41.78 0.14
C SER A 464 -22.37 40.31 0.36
N LYS A 465 -23.20 40.07 1.38
CA LYS A 465 -23.73 38.76 1.74
C LYS A 465 -25.22 38.92 2.02
N LYS A 466 -26.04 38.40 1.11
CA LYS A 466 -27.50 38.50 1.13
C LYS A 466 -28.11 37.13 1.39
N PHE A 467 -29.18 37.11 2.16
CA PHE A 467 -29.88 35.88 2.54
C PHE A 467 -30.91 35.51 1.48
N LEU A 468 -30.89 34.25 1.04
CA LEU A 468 -31.93 33.69 0.16
C LEU A 468 -32.95 32.86 0.94
N ASN A 469 -32.48 32.13 1.96
CA ASN A 469 -33.28 31.41 2.96
C ASN A 469 -32.42 31.13 4.20
N GLU A 470 -32.99 30.50 5.24
CA GLU A 470 -32.37 30.30 6.59
C GLU A 470 -30.94 29.79 6.58
N SER A 471 -30.58 29.02 5.56
CA SER A 471 -29.27 28.39 5.44
C SER A 471 -28.52 28.76 4.17
N THR A 472 -29.11 29.53 3.25
CA THR A 472 -28.56 29.76 1.91
C THR A 472 -28.31 31.24 1.66
N PHE A 473 -27.12 31.56 1.19
CA PHE A 473 -26.64 32.93 1.01
C PHE A 473 -26.17 33.15 -0.42
N LEU A 474 -26.43 34.34 -0.95
CA LEU A 474 -25.82 34.91 -2.15
C LEU A 474 -24.72 35.88 -1.70
N ILE A 475 -23.50 35.68 -2.19
CA ILE A 475 -22.37 36.56 -1.90
C ILE A 475 -21.82 37.19 -3.17
N HIS A 476 -21.31 38.41 -3.03
CA HIS A 476 -20.65 39.16 -4.08
C HIS A 476 -19.19 39.39 -3.70
N LEU A 477 -18.31 39.05 -4.62
CA LEU A 477 -16.87 39.05 -4.43
C LEU A 477 -16.22 39.95 -5.46
N LYS A 478 -15.38 40.88 -5.00
CA LYS A 478 -14.68 41.87 -5.85
C LYS A 478 -13.18 41.66 -5.78
N SER A 479 -12.51 41.79 -6.91
CA SER A 479 -11.05 41.88 -6.97
C SER A 479 -10.66 43.14 -7.74
N ASP A 480 -9.52 43.71 -7.37
CA ASP A 480 -8.93 44.83 -8.10
C ASP A 480 -8.15 44.34 -9.33
N GLU A 481 -7.70 43.08 -9.31
CA GLU A 481 -6.91 42.45 -10.38
C GLU A 481 -7.74 41.67 -11.38
N PHE A 482 -8.96 41.28 -11.01
CA PHE A 482 -9.83 40.40 -11.80
C PHE A 482 -11.28 40.89 -11.80
N LYS A 483 -11.90 40.94 -12.98
CA LYS A 483 -13.30 41.30 -13.17
C LYS A 483 -14.01 40.23 -13.99
N MET A 484 -15.05 39.64 -13.43
CA MET A 484 -15.92 38.71 -14.16
C MET A 484 -16.80 39.47 -15.15
N ALA A 485 -17.08 38.89 -16.32
CA ALA A 485 -18.03 39.49 -17.26
C ALA A 485 -19.39 39.73 -16.57
N SER A 486 -20.00 40.89 -16.82
CA SER A 486 -21.29 41.26 -16.22
C SER A 486 -22.46 40.42 -16.73
N GLN A 487 -22.33 39.87 -17.93
CA GLN A 487 -23.30 38.99 -18.56
C GLN A 487 -22.60 37.82 -19.25
N CYS A 488 -23.30 36.69 -19.33
CA CYS A 488 -22.85 35.54 -20.11
C CYS A 488 -22.92 35.88 -21.60
N GLN A 489 -21.78 35.83 -22.31
CA GLN A 489 -21.71 36.11 -23.75
C GLN A 489 -21.72 34.85 -24.61
N ASP A 490 -21.35 33.71 -24.02
CA ASP A 490 -21.26 32.43 -24.69
C ASP A 490 -21.88 31.34 -23.79
N PRO A 491 -22.86 30.55 -24.27
CA PRO A 491 -23.53 29.54 -23.46
C PRO A 491 -22.58 28.46 -22.90
N SER A 492 -21.38 28.29 -23.47
CA SER A 492 -20.37 27.36 -22.97
C SER A 492 -19.76 27.77 -21.63
N TRP A 493 -19.99 29.02 -21.20
CA TRP A 493 -19.55 29.54 -19.92
C TRP A 493 -20.44 29.08 -18.76
N ILE A 494 -21.68 28.69 -19.05
CA ILE A 494 -22.70 28.38 -18.06
C ILE A 494 -22.35 27.07 -17.35
N GLY A 495 -22.48 27.08 -16.02
CA GLY A 495 -22.19 25.93 -15.16
C GLY A 495 -20.71 25.72 -14.83
N LYS A 496 -19.81 26.59 -15.32
CA LYS A 496 -18.43 26.62 -14.84
C LYS A 496 -18.38 27.01 -13.36
N HIS A 497 -17.36 26.53 -12.68
CA HIS A 497 -17.27 26.65 -11.23
C HIS A 497 -15.88 27.10 -10.79
N PHE A 498 -15.77 27.58 -9.57
CA PHE A 498 -14.52 28.02 -8.96
C PHE A 498 -14.20 27.19 -7.73
N MET A 499 -12.92 26.96 -7.48
CA MET A 499 -12.44 26.38 -6.23
C MET A 499 -12.16 27.51 -5.23
N VAL A 500 -12.82 27.48 -4.09
CA VAL A 500 -12.49 28.31 -2.92
C VAL A 500 -11.50 27.56 -2.05
N LEU A 501 -10.44 28.26 -1.62
CA LEU A 501 -9.39 27.74 -0.76
C LEU A 501 -9.44 28.45 0.59
N HIS A 502 -9.32 27.65 1.66
CA HIS A 502 -9.14 28.19 3.00
C HIS A 502 -8.10 27.36 3.73
N SER A 503 -7.01 28.00 4.12
CA SER A 503 -5.92 27.39 4.87
C SER A 503 -5.93 27.89 6.32
N SER A 504 -6.01 26.93 7.25
CA SER A 504 -5.71 27.15 8.67
C SER A 504 -4.32 26.60 9.00
N ARG A 505 -3.83 26.86 10.22
CA ARG A 505 -2.50 26.43 10.71
C ARG A 505 -2.19 24.94 10.47
N PHE A 506 -3.20 24.07 10.46
CA PHE A 506 -3.02 22.61 10.34
C PHE A 506 -3.75 21.97 9.16
N LYS A 507 -4.60 22.71 8.45
CA LYS A 507 -5.50 22.12 7.45
C LYS A 507 -5.84 23.11 6.34
N THR A 508 -5.67 22.67 5.10
CA THR A 508 -6.18 23.36 3.91
C THR A 508 -7.44 22.66 3.44
N VAL A 509 -8.52 23.42 3.25
CA VAL A 509 -9.79 22.95 2.72
C VAL A 509 -10.06 23.62 1.38
N ARG A 510 -10.49 22.80 0.42
CA ARG A 510 -10.77 23.19 -0.97
C ARG A 510 -12.20 22.78 -1.29
N ARG A 511 -13.02 23.66 -1.86
CA ARG A 511 -14.40 23.32 -2.25
C ARG A 511 -14.76 24.03 -3.54
N TYR A 512 -15.49 23.35 -4.42
CA TYR A 512 -15.98 23.94 -5.66
C TYR A 512 -17.35 24.57 -5.46
N TYR A 513 -17.55 25.74 -6.07
CA TYR A 513 -18.80 26.49 -6.08
C TYR A 513 -19.08 26.95 -7.51
N SER A 514 -20.26 26.63 -8.03
CA SER A 514 -20.73 27.20 -9.29
C SER A 514 -20.91 28.71 -9.11
N THR A 515 -20.39 29.48 -10.05
CA THR A 515 -20.70 30.91 -10.10
C THR A 515 -22.01 31.14 -10.83
N MET A 516 -22.49 32.38 -10.80
CA MET A 516 -23.60 32.81 -11.62
C MET A 516 -23.36 34.20 -12.21
N PHE A 517 -23.80 34.42 -13.45
CA PHE A 517 -23.81 35.72 -14.08
C PHE A 517 -25.01 36.55 -13.61
N VAL A 518 -26.20 35.94 -13.58
CA VAL A 518 -27.43 36.61 -13.13
C VAL A 518 -27.38 36.92 -11.64
N ASP A 519 -27.80 38.12 -11.25
CA ASP A 519 -28.12 38.40 -9.84
C ASP A 519 -29.59 38.09 -9.57
N LEU A 520 -29.88 37.21 -8.60
CA LEU A 520 -31.25 36.78 -8.32
C LEU A 520 -32.14 37.91 -7.81
N ILE A 521 -31.58 38.90 -7.13
CA ILE A 521 -32.34 40.03 -6.58
C ILE A 521 -32.67 41.02 -7.70
N GLU A 522 -31.71 41.28 -8.58
CA GLU A 522 -31.98 42.09 -9.78
C GLU A 522 -33.00 41.39 -10.69
N TRP A 523 -32.85 40.09 -10.93
CA TRP A 523 -33.81 39.33 -11.74
C TRP A 523 -35.21 39.29 -11.13
N SER A 524 -35.31 39.11 -9.80
CA SER A 524 -36.58 39.20 -9.08
C SER A 524 -37.25 40.57 -9.26
N ALA A 525 -36.47 41.66 -9.22
CA ALA A 525 -36.99 43.01 -9.44
C ALA A 525 -37.42 43.22 -10.91
N GLU A 526 -36.67 42.72 -11.88
CA GLU A 526 -37.04 42.76 -13.30
C GLU A 526 -38.38 42.04 -13.59
N LEU A 527 -38.68 40.98 -12.83
CA LEU A 527 -39.95 40.25 -12.91
C LEU A 527 -41.08 40.89 -12.08
N GLY A 528 -40.80 42.00 -11.38
CA GLY A 528 -41.76 42.69 -10.51
C GLY A 528 -42.11 41.91 -9.24
N LEU A 529 -41.29 40.94 -8.83
CA LEU A 529 -41.47 40.17 -7.59
C LEU A 529 -40.98 40.94 -6.36
N THR A 530 -40.00 41.83 -6.54
CA THR A 530 -39.47 42.70 -5.48
C THR A 530 -39.43 44.17 -5.94
N GLN A 531 -39.62 45.11 -5.00
CA GLN A 531 -39.76 46.53 -5.32
C GLN A 531 -38.44 47.28 -5.56
N ARG A 532 -37.29 46.72 -5.13
CA ARG A 532 -36.02 47.44 -5.15
C ARG A 532 -34.85 46.50 -5.43
N ALA A 533 -34.18 46.71 -6.56
CA ALA A 533 -32.84 46.21 -6.78
C ALA A 533 -31.83 47.32 -6.45
N GLU A 534 -30.91 47.06 -5.53
CA GLU A 534 -29.66 47.82 -5.51
C GLU A 534 -28.84 47.37 -6.71
N ARG A 535 -28.47 48.32 -7.57
CA ARG A 535 -27.64 48.03 -8.74
C ARG A 535 -26.30 47.48 -8.23
N THR A 536 -25.97 46.27 -8.62
CA THR A 536 -24.65 45.70 -8.33
C THR A 536 -23.63 46.26 -9.30
N ASP A 537 -22.41 46.54 -8.81
CA ASP A 537 -21.33 46.96 -9.71
C ASP A 537 -20.90 45.79 -10.61
N ASP A 538 -20.45 46.13 -11.81
CA ASP A 538 -19.91 45.15 -12.74
C ASP A 538 -18.59 44.54 -12.22
N GLY A 539 -18.29 43.32 -12.66
CA GLY A 539 -17.02 42.65 -12.34
C GLY A 539 -17.08 41.66 -11.16
N TYR A 540 -18.21 41.54 -10.47
CA TYR A 540 -18.35 40.66 -9.31
C TYR A 540 -18.40 39.17 -9.67
N VAL A 541 -17.65 38.37 -8.92
CA VAL A 541 -17.87 36.92 -8.84
C VAL A 541 -18.96 36.65 -7.81
N LYS A 542 -19.97 35.86 -8.19
CA LYS A 542 -21.16 35.63 -7.37
C LYS A 542 -21.25 34.16 -7.01
N PHE A 543 -21.43 33.83 -5.72
CA PHE A 543 -21.66 32.45 -5.29
C PHE A 543 -22.94 32.33 -4.49
N ILE A 544 -23.66 31.22 -4.73
CA ILE A 544 -24.71 30.74 -3.85
C ILE A 544 -24.16 29.54 -3.08
N TYR A 545 -24.28 29.57 -1.75
CA TYR A 545 -23.88 28.45 -0.92
C TYR A 545 -24.86 28.22 0.23
N LYS A 546 -25.01 26.94 0.61
CA LYS A 546 -25.77 26.50 1.78
C LYS A 546 -24.83 26.21 2.94
N VAL A 547 -25.13 26.74 4.12
CA VAL A 547 -24.43 26.48 5.37
C VAL A 547 -24.85 25.11 5.90
N TYR A 548 -23.87 24.27 6.19
CA TYR A 548 -24.09 22.94 6.74
C TYR A 548 -23.50 22.88 8.16
N PRO A 549 -24.27 22.42 9.16
CA PRO A 549 -23.72 22.15 10.49
C PRO A 549 -22.49 21.23 10.40
N GLY A 550 -21.38 21.65 11.02
CA GLY A 550 -20.09 20.93 10.95
C GLY A 550 -19.30 21.07 9.64
N GLY A 551 -19.84 21.75 8.63
CA GLY A 551 -19.17 21.99 7.34
C GLY A 551 -18.07 23.04 7.45
N TYR A 552 -16.80 22.66 7.30
CA TYR A 552 -15.67 23.59 7.51
C TYR A 552 -15.70 24.83 6.61
N MET A 553 -15.77 24.65 5.28
CA MET A 553 -15.72 25.77 4.33
C MET A 553 -16.96 26.67 4.42
N THR A 554 -18.15 26.08 4.49
CA THR A 554 -19.39 26.88 4.48
C THR A 554 -19.57 27.65 5.79
N ASN A 555 -19.10 27.14 6.92
CA ASN A 555 -19.04 27.91 8.16
C ASN A 555 -17.96 29.00 8.13
N HIS A 556 -16.80 28.75 7.50
CA HIS A 556 -15.81 29.80 7.28
C HIS A 556 -16.40 30.93 6.42
N MET A 557 -16.97 30.62 5.26
CA MET A 557 -17.65 31.62 4.42
C MET A 557 -18.78 32.32 5.18
N ASN A 558 -19.50 31.61 6.06
CA ASN A 558 -20.53 32.21 6.89
C ASN A 558 -19.97 33.20 7.93
N SER A 559 -18.78 32.95 8.46
CA SER A 559 -18.13 33.82 9.44
C SER A 559 -17.48 35.06 8.84
N LEU A 560 -17.28 35.10 7.52
CA LEU A 560 -16.63 36.22 6.85
C LEU A 560 -17.44 37.52 6.97
N LYS A 561 -16.73 38.60 7.22
CA LYS A 561 -17.26 39.97 7.22
C LYS A 561 -16.97 40.66 5.90
N THR A 562 -17.79 41.65 5.56
CA THR A 562 -17.50 42.54 4.42
C THR A 562 -16.10 43.16 4.59
N GLY A 563 -15.32 43.15 3.51
CA GLY A 563 -13.92 43.58 3.51
C GLY A 563 -12.90 42.46 3.71
N GLU A 564 -13.31 41.25 4.10
CA GLU A 564 -12.41 40.10 4.24
C GLU A 564 -12.22 39.35 2.91
N VAL A 565 -11.08 38.67 2.76
CA VAL A 565 -10.63 38.09 1.49
C VAL A 565 -10.87 36.57 1.45
N LEU A 566 -11.22 36.08 0.26
CA LEU A 566 -11.27 34.68 -0.14
C LEU A 566 -10.25 34.40 -1.24
N ASP A 567 -9.54 33.28 -1.09
CA ASP A 567 -8.67 32.74 -2.14
C ASP A 567 -9.48 31.84 -3.07
N ILE A 568 -9.42 32.13 -4.38
CA ILE A 568 -10.23 31.48 -5.42
C ILE A 568 -9.35 31.03 -6.58
N LYS A 569 -9.70 29.90 -7.21
CA LYS A 569 -9.11 29.41 -8.47
C LYS A 569 -10.20 29.03 -9.46
N GLY A 570 -9.92 29.18 -10.75
CA GLY A 570 -10.84 28.86 -11.83
C GLY A 570 -10.99 30.02 -12.83
N PRO A 571 -12.00 29.99 -13.71
CA PRO A 571 -13.09 28.99 -13.76
C PRO A 571 -12.62 27.61 -14.22
N PHE A 572 -13.26 26.57 -13.69
CA PHE A 572 -13.02 25.16 -14.00
C PHE A 572 -14.29 24.46 -14.49
N GLY A 573 -14.10 23.24 -14.97
CA GLY A 573 -15.16 22.32 -15.36
C GLY A 573 -15.72 22.52 -16.77
N PRO A 574 -16.39 21.49 -17.30
CA PRO A 574 -16.99 21.50 -18.63
C PRO A 574 -18.22 22.41 -18.74
N GLY A 575 -18.79 22.82 -17.59
CA GLY A 575 -20.09 23.48 -17.55
C GLY A 575 -21.18 22.62 -18.17
N LEU A 576 -22.10 23.25 -18.89
CA LEU A 576 -23.16 22.56 -19.62
C LEU A 576 -22.71 21.97 -20.97
N MET A 577 -21.47 22.25 -21.42
CA MET A 577 -20.98 21.92 -22.77
C MET A 577 -21.92 22.38 -23.90
N LEU A 578 -22.64 23.48 -23.68
CA LEU A 578 -23.61 24.02 -24.62
C LEU A 578 -22.93 25.05 -25.52
N SER A 579 -22.79 24.75 -26.82
CA SER A 579 -22.18 25.68 -27.78
C SER A 579 -23.20 26.55 -28.51
N LYS A 580 -24.45 26.08 -28.60
CA LYS A 580 -25.57 26.75 -29.28
C LYS A 580 -26.86 26.47 -28.53
N MET A 581 -27.80 27.40 -28.62
CA MET A 581 -29.13 27.27 -28.01
C MET A 581 -30.07 26.54 -28.97
N ASP A 582 -29.84 25.23 -29.15
CA ASP A 582 -30.56 24.38 -30.11
C ASP A 582 -30.65 22.94 -29.59
N GLY A 583 -31.84 22.34 -29.64
CA GLY A 583 -32.14 21.00 -29.15
C GLY A 583 -33.10 20.95 -27.95
N ASN A 584 -33.32 19.73 -27.44
CA ASN A 584 -34.21 19.43 -26.33
C ASN A 584 -33.41 18.93 -25.12
N TYR A 585 -33.47 19.67 -24.02
CA TYR A 585 -32.61 19.48 -22.86
C TYR A 585 -33.40 19.20 -21.59
N LEU A 586 -32.86 18.30 -20.76
CA LEU A 586 -33.37 18.04 -19.42
C LEU A 586 -32.35 18.51 -18.38
N ALA A 587 -32.79 19.24 -17.37
CA ALA A 587 -31.97 19.73 -16.27
C ALA A 587 -32.50 19.23 -14.93
N PHE A 588 -31.67 18.54 -14.15
CA PHE A 588 -32.01 18.01 -12.83
C PHE A 588 -31.16 18.73 -11.77
N GLY A 589 -31.78 19.63 -11.03
CA GLY A 589 -31.12 20.44 -9.99
C GLY A 589 -31.57 20.04 -8.58
N GLY A 590 -30.68 19.43 -7.81
CA GLY A 590 -30.92 19.10 -6.40
C GLY A 590 -30.34 20.17 -5.46
N GLY A 591 -31.19 20.90 -4.74
CA GLY A 591 -30.77 21.95 -3.82
C GLY A 591 -29.94 23.03 -4.51
N THR A 592 -28.72 23.30 -4.01
CA THR A 592 -27.79 24.26 -4.65
C THR A 592 -27.31 23.81 -6.03
N GLY A 593 -27.58 22.57 -6.45
CA GLY A 593 -27.35 22.14 -7.82
C GLY A 593 -28.24 22.83 -8.87
N LEU A 594 -29.22 23.63 -8.44
CA LEU A 594 -30.03 24.45 -9.33
C LEU A 594 -29.25 25.62 -9.98
N VAL A 595 -28.17 26.10 -9.34
CA VAL A 595 -27.46 27.35 -9.71
C VAL A 595 -27.10 27.44 -11.21
N PRO A 596 -26.47 26.43 -11.84
CA PRO A 596 -26.13 26.49 -13.27
C PRO A 596 -27.34 26.71 -14.18
N PHE A 597 -28.51 26.20 -13.80
CA PHE A 597 -29.70 26.26 -14.63
C PHE A 597 -30.41 27.61 -14.54
N LEU A 598 -30.20 28.37 -13.46
CA LEU A 598 -30.73 29.74 -13.32
C LEU A 598 -30.09 30.67 -14.37
N ASP A 599 -28.77 30.58 -14.53
CA ASP A 599 -28.05 31.30 -15.58
C ASP A 599 -28.52 30.89 -16.97
N LEU A 600 -28.75 29.59 -17.20
CA LEU A 600 -29.25 29.11 -18.49
C LEU A 600 -30.63 29.68 -18.83
N ILE A 601 -31.56 29.64 -17.87
CA ILE A 601 -32.91 30.18 -18.06
C ILE A 601 -32.84 31.67 -18.34
N TYR A 602 -32.07 32.42 -17.54
CA TYR A 602 -31.93 33.86 -17.71
C TYR A 602 -31.28 34.22 -19.06
N TYR A 603 -30.19 33.54 -19.43
CA TYR A 603 -29.53 33.73 -20.72
C TYR A 603 -30.48 33.46 -21.89
N ALA A 604 -31.17 32.31 -21.88
CA ALA A 604 -32.15 31.92 -22.90
C ALA A 604 -33.29 32.93 -23.04
N TRP A 605 -33.75 33.48 -21.91
CA TRP A 605 -34.78 34.50 -21.88
C TRP A 605 -34.31 35.82 -22.50
N LYS A 606 -33.12 36.30 -22.13
CA LYS A 606 -32.59 37.59 -22.62
C LYS A 606 -32.27 37.59 -24.10
N ILE A 607 -31.81 36.48 -24.66
CA ILE A 607 -31.57 36.36 -26.11
C ILE A 607 -32.85 36.08 -26.92
N GLY A 608 -33.98 35.82 -26.26
CA GLY A 608 -35.26 35.55 -26.91
C GLY A 608 -35.30 34.23 -27.68
N CYS A 609 -34.93 33.11 -27.04
CA CYS A 609 -34.97 31.79 -27.67
C CYS A 609 -36.35 31.41 -28.24
N ASN A 610 -36.34 30.78 -29.41
CA ASN A 610 -37.52 30.25 -30.10
C ASN A 610 -37.75 28.76 -29.72
N GLU A 611 -39.01 28.36 -29.45
CA GLU A 611 -39.43 26.97 -29.18
C GLU A 611 -39.03 25.96 -30.24
N ASP A 612 -39.05 26.35 -31.51
CA ASP A 612 -38.73 25.43 -32.59
C ASP A 612 -37.26 25.01 -32.55
N LYS A 613 -36.41 25.82 -31.90
CA LYS A 613 -34.97 25.59 -31.78
C LYS A 613 -34.59 25.04 -30.42
N PHE A 614 -35.03 25.65 -29.33
CA PHE A 614 -34.55 25.30 -28.00
C PHE A 614 -35.71 24.91 -27.09
N LYS A 615 -35.57 23.77 -26.41
CA LYS A 615 -36.49 23.31 -25.37
C LYS A 615 -35.71 22.91 -24.13
N LEU A 616 -36.19 23.36 -22.97
CA LEU A 616 -35.58 23.09 -21.68
C LEU A 616 -36.66 22.68 -20.68
N THR A 617 -36.52 21.49 -20.13
CA THR A 617 -37.28 21.06 -18.95
C THR A 617 -36.37 21.03 -17.73
N VAL A 618 -36.72 21.80 -16.72
CA VAL A 618 -36.01 21.87 -15.45
C VAL A 618 -36.80 21.17 -14.35
N PHE A 619 -36.18 20.19 -13.70
CA PHE A 619 -36.64 19.53 -12.50
C PHE A 619 -35.84 20.07 -11.31
N ALA A 620 -36.47 20.91 -10.49
CA ALA A 620 -35.85 21.56 -9.34
C ALA A 620 -36.30 20.87 -8.05
N PHE A 621 -35.38 20.21 -7.35
CA PHE A 621 -35.65 19.39 -6.18
C PHE A 621 -35.20 20.07 -4.89
N PHE A 622 -36.11 20.18 -3.93
CA PHE A 622 -35.83 20.70 -2.59
C PHE A 622 -36.56 19.86 -1.53
N ARG A 623 -36.12 19.97 -0.28
CA ARG A 623 -36.78 19.27 0.84
C ARG A 623 -38.18 19.82 1.12
N SER A 624 -38.26 21.14 1.11
CA SER A 624 -39.48 21.92 1.35
C SER A 624 -39.37 23.24 0.59
N TRP A 625 -40.47 23.97 0.48
CA TRP A 625 -40.47 25.32 -0.10
C TRP A 625 -39.50 26.27 0.64
N LYS A 626 -39.41 26.15 1.97
CA LYS A 626 -38.56 27.00 2.83
C LYS A 626 -37.06 26.76 2.63
N ASP A 627 -36.70 25.54 2.23
CA ASP A 627 -35.32 25.17 1.88
C ASP A 627 -34.90 25.67 0.48
N GLY A 628 -35.87 26.05 -0.34
CA GLY A 628 -35.67 26.50 -1.71
C GLY A 628 -35.13 27.92 -1.84
N PHE A 629 -34.62 28.23 -3.03
CA PHE A 629 -34.26 29.59 -3.44
C PHE A 629 -34.63 29.79 -4.92
N ALA A 630 -34.92 31.03 -5.31
CA ALA A 630 -35.39 31.39 -6.66
C ALA A 630 -36.68 30.65 -7.11
N LEU A 631 -37.46 30.07 -6.18
CA LEU A 631 -38.66 29.31 -6.53
C LEU A 631 -39.75 30.22 -7.10
N ASP A 632 -39.94 31.40 -6.50
CA ASP A 632 -40.82 32.46 -6.96
C ASP A 632 -40.45 32.98 -8.36
N ILE A 633 -39.15 33.17 -8.61
CA ILE A 633 -38.61 33.53 -9.93
C ILE A 633 -38.96 32.43 -10.94
N LEU A 634 -38.71 31.16 -10.61
CA LEU A 634 -38.99 30.03 -11.48
C LEU A 634 -40.49 29.89 -11.81
N GLU A 635 -41.38 30.05 -10.83
CA GLU A 635 -42.83 30.07 -11.06
C GLU A 635 -43.24 31.22 -11.96
N LYS A 636 -42.74 32.43 -11.68
CA LYS A 636 -43.04 33.60 -12.49
C LYS A 636 -42.55 33.46 -13.92
N MET A 637 -41.36 32.88 -14.12
CA MET A 637 -40.81 32.60 -15.45
C MET A 637 -41.65 31.56 -16.20
N ARG A 638 -42.05 30.48 -15.53
CA ARG A 638 -42.96 29.48 -16.11
C ARG A 638 -44.26 30.14 -16.61
N ASP A 639 -44.84 31.01 -15.80
CA ASP A 639 -46.12 31.66 -16.11
C ASP A 639 -45.98 32.79 -17.15
N TYR A 640 -44.87 33.53 -17.13
CA TYR A 640 -44.59 34.64 -18.04
C TYR A 640 -44.28 34.16 -19.45
N ILE A 641 -43.39 33.17 -19.58
CA ILE A 641 -43.01 32.63 -20.87
C ILE A 641 -44.25 32.02 -21.54
N LYS A 642 -45.10 31.33 -20.76
CA LYS A 642 -46.11 30.36 -21.23
C LYS A 642 -45.40 29.31 -22.11
N PRO A 643 -45.72 28.01 -22.11
CA PRO A 643 -44.83 27.00 -22.72
C PRO A 643 -44.88 27.03 -24.25
N PRO A 644 -44.04 27.86 -24.92
CA PRO A 644 -43.12 27.35 -25.94
C PRO A 644 -41.93 26.48 -25.48
N TRP A 645 -40.92 27.07 -24.84
CA TRP A 645 -39.57 26.50 -24.75
C TRP A 645 -39.12 26.11 -23.34
N LEU A 646 -39.73 26.65 -22.28
CA LEU A 646 -39.36 26.38 -20.89
C LEU A 646 -40.47 25.62 -20.16
N GLN A 647 -40.10 24.50 -19.54
CA GLN A 647 -40.95 23.78 -18.59
C GLN A 647 -40.23 23.67 -17.25
N VAL A 648 -40.90 24.05 -16.16
CA VAL A 648 -40.31 23.99 -14.81
C VAL A 648 -41.19 23.16 -13.89
N HIS A 649 -40.61 22.11 -13.33
CA HIS A 649 -41.19 21.24 -12.33
C HIS A 649 -40.48 21.49 -10.99
N ILE A 650 -41.17 22.14 -10.06
CA ILE A 650 -40.69 22.30 -8.68
C ILE A 650 -41.18 21.09 -7.88
N LEU A 651 -40.23 20.32 -7.36
CA LEU A 651 -40.44 19.03 -6.72
C LEU A 651 -39.97 19.10 -5.27
N LEU A 652 -40.88 18.86 -4.32
CA LEU A 652 -40.62 18.99 -2.89
C LEU A 652 -40.72 17.63 -2.18
N ASP A 653 -39.68 17.24 -1.44
CA ASP A 653 -39.64 15.94 -0.74
C ASP A 653 -40.79 15.77 0.29
N ASP A 654 -41.28 16.87 0.86
CA ASP A 654 -42.41 16.90 1.79
C ASP A 654 -43.78 16.63 1.13
N ASN A 655 -43.85 16.62 -0.21
CA ASN A 655 -45.03 16.25 -0.98
C ASN A 655 -44.95 14.80 -1.49
N SER A 656 -45.32 13.84 -0.64
CA SER A 656 -45.17 12.40 -0.92
C SER A 656 -45.90 11.91 -2.18
N GLU A 657 -47.05 12.48 -2.51
CA GLU A 657 -47.81 12.10 -3.71
C GLU A 657 -47.13 12.59 -4.99
N GLN A 658 -46.60 13.81 -4.99
CA GLN A 658 -45.77 14.32 -6.08
C GLN A 658 -44.53 13.43 -6.27
N MET A 659 -43.87 13.01 -5.17
CA MET A 659 -42.66 12.19 -5.26
C MET A 659 -42.88 10.84 -5.94
N LYS A 660 -44.04 10.20 -5.74
CA LYS A 660 -44.41 8.94 -6.40
C LYS A 660 -44.57 9.08 -7.91
N GLN A 661 -44.95 10.27 -8.39
CA GLN A 661 -45.24 10.51 -9.80
C GLN A 661 -44.01 10.94 -10.62
N ILE A 662 -42.91 11.34 -9.97
CA ILE A 662 -41.69 11.80 -10.65
C ILE A 662 -41.17 10.81 -11.70
N PRO A 663 -41.06 9.49 -11.42
CA PRO A 663 -40.53 8.56 -12.41
C PRO A 663 -41.34 8.57 -13.72
N GLU A 664 -42.67 8.59 -13.64
CA GLU A 664 -43.54 8.64 -14.82
C GLU A 664 -43.52 10.01 -15.49
N LEU A 665 -43.45 11.09 -14.70
CA LEU A 665 -43.27 12.44 -15.24
C LEU A 665 -41.99 12.56 -16.06
N VAL A 666 -40.85 12.09 -15.54
CA VAL A 666 -39.58 12.12 -16.27
C VAL A 666 -39.66 11.27 -17.53
N LYS A 667 -40.24 10.06 -17.46
CA LYS A 667 -40.43 9.19 -18.63
C LYS A 667 -41.24 9.86 -19.74
N SER A 668 -42.31 10.59 -19.40
CA SER A 668 -43.10 11.30 -20.41
C SER A 668 -42.27 12.32 -21.22
N HIS A 669 -41.20 12.85 -20.64
CA HIS A 669 -40.29 13.78 -21.32
C HIS A 669 -39.17 13.07 -22.10
N LEU A 670 -38.96 11.77 -21.85
CA LEU A 670 -38.06 10.90 -22.59
C LEU A 670 -38.71 10.30 -23.85
N GLU A 671 -40.03 10.46 -24.03
CA GLU A 671 -40.74 10.08 -25.27
C GLU A 671 -40.25 10.89 -26.48
N LYS A 672 -39.71 12.09 -26.23
CA LYS A 672 -39.09 12.94 -27.24
C LYS A 672 -37.59 12.72 -27.22
N GLU A 673 -36.94 12.88 -28.37
CA GLU A 673 -35.47 12.81 -28.43
C GLU A 673 -34.86 13.88 -27.51
N VAL A 674 -33.97 13.45 -26.63
CA VAL A 674 -33.19 14.33 -25.74
C VAL A 674 -31.82 14.55 -26.36
N THR A 675 -31.45 15.82 -26.52
CA THR A 675 -30.13 16.26 -27.00
C THR A 675 -29.09 16.02 -25.92
N SER A 676 -29.35 16.49 -24.69
CA SER A 676 -28.52 16.21 -23.51
C SER A 676 -29.31 16.37 -22.22
N ALA A 677 -28.87 15.68 -21.18
CA ALA A 677 -29.41 15.78 -19.82
C ALA A 677 -28.30 16.20 -18.84
N TRP A 678 -28.55 17.26 -18.10
CA TRP A 678 -27.63 17.78 -17.08
C TRP A 678 -28.13 17.44 -15.69
N ILE A 679 -27.24 16.94 -14.83
CA ILE A 679 -27.58 16.58 -13.46
C ILE A 679 -26.60 17.26 -12.52
N CYS A 680 -27.10 18.01 -11.54
CA CYS A 680 -26.30 18.67 -10.54
C CYS A 680 -26.98 18.60 -9.17
N GLY A 681 -26.25 18.14 -8.16
CA GLY A 681 -26.78 17.92 -6.82
C GLY A 681 -25.86 17.02 -5.99
N PRO A 682 -26.34 16.52 -4.84
CA PRO A 682 -25.60 15.58 -4.01
C PRO A 682 -25.21 14.30 -4.76
N SER A 683 -24.12 13.62 -4.35
CA SER A 683 -23.61 12.43 -5.07
C SER A 683 -24.65 11.33 -5.27
N GLY A 684 -25.47 11.06 -4.25
CA GLY A 684 -26.59 10.10 -4.34
C GLY A 684 -27.63 10.50 -5.39
N PHE A 685 -27.99 11.79 -5.43
CA PHE A 685 -28.92 12.36 -6.40
C PHE A 685 -28.37 12.23 -7.83
N ASN A 686 -27.13 12.67 -8.06
CA ASN A 686 -26.48 12.60 -9.36
C ASN A 686 -26.47 11.17 -9.91
N ARG A 687 -26.09 10.20 -9.08
CA ARG A 687 -25.99 8.80 -9.51
C ARG A 687 -27.34 8.12 -9.69
N TYR A 688 -28.34 8.48 -8.89
CA TYR A 688 -29.71 7.99 -9.09
C TYR A 688 -30.26 8.40 -10.45
N TYR A 689 -30.24 9.71 -10.77
CA TYR A 689 -30.78 10.18 -12.05
C TYR A 689 -29.92 9.76 -13.25
N HIS A 690 -28.59 9.68 -13.09
CA HIS A 690 -27.74 9.12 -14.14
C HIS A 690 -28.12 7.67 -14.46
N GLY A 691 -28.27 6.81 -13.43
CA GLY A 691 -28.71 5.43 -13.62
C GLY A 691 -30.14 5.31 -14.16
N PHE A 692 -31.04 6.19 -13.71
CA PHE A 692 -32.43 6.27 -14.19
C PHE A 692 -32.49 6.59 -15.68
N LEU A 693 -31.77 7.62 -16.14
CA LEU A 693 -31.76 8.03 -17.54
C LEU A 693 -31.15 6.94 -18.44
N LEU A 694 -30.05 6.32 -18.01
CA LEU A 694 -29.45 5.19 -18.73
C LEU A 694 -30.43 4.01 -18.87
N LYS A 695 -31.13 3.65 -17.80
CA LYS A 695 -32.11 2.55 -17.81
C LYS A 695 -33.29 2.84 -18.74
N ASN A 696 -33.62 4.11 -18.95
CA ASN A 696 -34.71 4.55 -19.83
C ASN A 696 -34.20 5.05 -21.20
N GLY A 697 -33.02 4.60 -21.66
CA GLY A 697 -32.59 4.74 -23.06
C GLY A 697 -31.80 6.00 -23.41
N VAL A 698 -31.49 6.88 -22.46
CA VAL A 698 -30.59 8.01 -22.72
C VAL A 698 -29.16 7.51 -22.79
N GLU A 699 -28.45 7.83 -23.87
CA GLU A 699 -27.06 7.41 -24.05
C GLU A 699 -26.13 8.08 -23.03
N LYS A 700 -25.14 7.34 -22.50
CA LYS A 700 -24.17 7.87 -21.52
C LYS A 700 -23.51 9.17 -21.95
N ARG A 701 -23.17 9.30 -23.24
CA ARG A 701 -22.51 10.50 -23.81
C ARG A 701 -23.39 11.75 -23.80
N LYS A 702 -24.71 11.60 -23.69
CA LYS A 702 -25.68 12.70 -23.61
C LYS A 702 -25.96 13.12 -22.18
N ILE A 703 -25.39 12.45 -21.17
CA ILE A 703 -25.62 12.75 -19.75
C ILE A 703 -24.36 13.42 -19.16
N ILE A 704 -24.53 14.62 -18.60
CA ILE A 704 -23.45 15.39 -17.98
C ILE A 704 -23.75 15.56 -16.49
N MET A 705 -22.84 15.09 -15.63
CA MET A 705 -22.93 15.24 -14.18
C MET A 705 -21.98 16.34 -13.70
N MET A 706 -22.56 17.43 -13.19
CA MET A 706 -21.81 18.56 -12.64
C MET A 706 -21.36 18.31 -11.20
#